data_AF-A0A519EE85-F1
#
_entry.id   AF-A0A519EE85-F1
#
_cell.length_a   1.000
_cell.length_b   1.000
_cell.length_c   1.000
_cell.angle_alpha   90.00
_cell.angle_beta   90.00
_cell.angle_gamma   90.00
#
_symmetry.space_group_name_H-M   'P 1'
#
loop_
_entity.id
_entity.type
_entity.pdbx_description
1 polymer ?
#
loop_
_entity_poly.entity_id
_entity_poly.type
_entity_poly.pdbx_seq_one_letter_code
_entity_poly.pdbx_strand_id
1 'polypeptide(L)'
;MSNQSVGLAPRALAMFIDGVLMVAASALLMWAVYGDPVSKWNDLRPGTIAINWLLPLIVCVVFWSWQGATPGKLVAGLKVVDARSGERPSPLQSLIRWVGYLLSAIPLFAGFLWARVDADGRTWHDRLSRTAVERSRPAPADGEGLLIGYIASHWRGEQSLAQSFWINHVLLTWPLAAGVQGLVAWLATKSDGLQGVAIALLIVWPLLILVEIWSAVGTWRAVRGYVDAGGSYLISGLARLSLLGSFLQIAFSLAFGVFGALPELWKLARGIDPIGNVRLVVSADGRTMQLNGPIGAGDAGRLRTLFETSPAVRLLEVASPGGRVTEAERMVELIRQRGLGTRAIGNCESACTLVFLAGNKRQLMPGAQLGFHRASSGTFNPAFDEIANQELARTYRRMALPEEFIEKTLSTPSRTMWYPPPAELLRHSLIQPPPRTLDVALPEGDKPGQYAPLTDYVNALRASEAWFSLDQRFPGLIDEAAGRMRTAHMALAGCEHADAGAQIAAQGALAPNVRDMLLSGSRDLRRRYLQVVRAQLTAAQALGAETCQAWLSGSPVPRRLLPEEAMALEARWLTDAAAEPTPTRVRAPQPTALELEVVARTVGATASGAFSKLWTEGNAGAAPLTCERASMVLNHIQRSSATAPRELAERVVFQNVR
;
A
#
# COMPACT_ATOMS: atom_id res chain seq x y z
N MET A 1 54.88 30.90 34.47
CA MET A 1 53.72 30.14 33.97
C MET A 1 53.86 30.04 32.45
N SER A 2 54.09 28.85 31.90
CA SER A 2 54.28 28.69 30.44
C SER A 2 52.96 28.92 29.71
N ASN A 3 52.81 30.10 29.14
CA ASN A 3 51.63 30.55 28.41
C ASN A 3 51.58 29.82 27.05
N GLN A 4 51.15 28.55 27.02
CA GLN A 4 50.82 27.88 25.76
C GLN A 4 49.40 28.26 25.37
N SER A 5 49.25 29.48 24.80
CA SER A 5 48.01 29.93 24.20
C SER A 5 47.50 28.90 23.19
N VAL A 6 46.29 28.37 23.42
CA VAL A 6 45.69 27.34 22.57
C VAL A 6 45.19 27.96 21.26
N GLY A 7 45.73 27.49 20.13
CA GLY A 7 45.32 27.90 18.78
C GLY A 7 43.87 27.57 18.43
N LEU A 8 43.40 28.09 17.28
CA LEU A 8 42.00 27.99 16.87
C LEU A 8 41.54 26.55 16.56
N ALA A 9 42.39 25.71 15.98
CA ALA A 9 42.01 24.36 15.53
C ALA A 9 41.56 23.42 16.67
N PRO A 10 42.28 23.29 17.80
CA PRO A 10 41.79 22.53 18.95
C PRO A 10 40.46 23.06 19.51
N ARG A 11 40.28 24.38 19.53
CA ARG A 11 39.02 25.01 20.00
C ARG A 11 37.85 24.71 19.05
N ALA A 12 38.10 24.72 17.75
CA ALA A 12 37.13 24.36 16.72
C ALA A 12 36.74 22.88 16.80
N LEU A 13 37.72 21.99 16.98
CA LEU A 13 37.47 20.56 17.20
C LEU A 13 36.59 20.32 18.44
N ALA A 14 36.92 20.98 19.56
CA ALA A 14 36.12 20.88 20.78
C ALA A 14 34.67 21.33 20.55
N MET A 15 34.48 22.48 19.90
CA MET A 15 33.15 23.01 19.58
C MET A 15 32.37 22.10 18.64
N PHE A 16 33.02 21.50 17.64
CA PHE A 16 32.37 20.57 16.73
C PHE A 16 31.86 19.32 17.46
N ILE A 17 32.70 18.70 18.30
CA ILE A 17 32.32 17.52 19.08
C ILE A 17 31.17 17.85 20.05
N ASP A 18 31.30 18.94 20.81
CA ASP A 18 30.25 19.38 21.74
C ASP A 18 28.94 19.69 21.00
N GLY A 19 29.03 20.30 19.82
CA GLY A 19 27.88 20.60 18.97
C GLY A 19 27.17 19.35 18.47
N VAL A 20 27.91 18.35 17.98
CA VAL A 20 27.34 17.07 17.53
C VAL A 20 26.63 16.36 18.68
N LEU A 21 27.26 16.28 19.87
CA LEU A 21 26.65 15.67 21.05
C LEU A 21 25.37 16.40 21.46
N MET A 22 25.38 17.73 21.45
CA MET A 22 24.23 18.53 21.83
C MET A 22 23.09 18.45 20.82
N VAL A 23 23.39 18.45 19.53
CA VAL A 23 22.40 18.26 18.46
C VAL A 23 21.78 16.87 18.55
N ALA A 24 22.57 15.82 18.78
CA ALA A 24 22.06 14.47 18.94
C ALA A 24 21.12 14.34 20.16
N ALA A 25 21.53 14.89 21.31
CA ALA A 25 20.71 14.91 22.51
C ALA A 25 19.42 15.73 22.34
N SER A 26 19.53 16.90 21.71
CA SER A 26 18.37 17.77 21.44
C SER A 26 17.40 17.11 20.46
N ALA A 27 17.90 16.47 19.40
CA ALA A 27 17.08 15.75 18.44
C ALA A 27 16.30 14.59 19.09
N LEU A 28 16.93 13.86 20.00
CA LEU A 28 16.27 12.80 20.77
C LEU A 28 15.13 13.35 21.65
N LEU A 29 15.40 14.43 22.39
CA LEU A 29 14.39 15.03 23.27
C LEU A 29 13.26 15.68 22.47
N MET A 30 13.58 16.32 21.34
CA MET A 30 12.59 16.87 20.42
C MET A 30 11.68 15.77 19.85
N TRP A 31 12.27 14.65 19.44
CA TRP A 31 11.51 13.49 19.00
C TRP A 31 10.64 12.91 20.11
N ALA A 32 11.16 12.77 21.33
CA ALA A 32 10.40 12.24 22.46
C ALA A 32 9.21 13.12 22.87
N VAL A 33 9.35 14.45 22.78
CA VAL A 33 8.32 15.41 23.21
C VAL A 33 7.32 15.73 22.08
N TYR A 34 7.79 15.79 20.83
CA TYR A 34 6.98 16.31 19.71
C TYR A 34 6.84 15.36 18.51
N GLY A 35 7.52 14.21 18.52
CA GLY A 35 7.53 13.26 17.39
C GLY A 35 8.33 13.71 16.17
N ASP A 36 9.00 14.86 16.24
CA ASP A 36 9.86 15.41 15.17
C ASP A 36 11.25 15.70 15.75
N PRO A 37 12.34 15.13 15.19
CA PRO A 37 13.69 15.35 15.70
C PRO A 37 14.25 16.76 15.41
N VAL A 38 13.64 17.54 14.50
CA VAL A 38 14.19 18.83 14.08
C VAL A 38 13.18 19.96 14.32
N SER A 39 13.57 20.95 15.13
CA SER A 39 12.79 22.18 15.27
C SER A 39 12.93 23.07 14.04
N LYS A 40 11.82 23.68 13.61
CA LYS A 40 11.87 24.79 12.64
C LYS A 40 12.44 26.03 13.30
N TRP A 41 13.09 26.90 12.51
CA TRP A 41 13.72 28.12 13.00
C TRP A 41 12.76 29.11 13.68
N ASN A 42 11.46 29.02 13.39
CA ASN A 42 10.40 29.86 13.98
C ASN A 42 9.61 29.15 15.11
N ASP A 43 10.08 28.01 15.60
CA ASP A 43 9.41 27.24 16.64
C ASP A 43 9.70 27.80 18.04
N LEU A 44 8.72 28.52 18.61
CA LEU A 44 8.81 29.18 19.92
C LEU A 44 8.10 28.40 21.04
N ARG A 45 7.78 27.12 20.83
CA ARG A 45 7.14 26.30 21.88
C ARG A 45 8.05 26.23 23.12
N PRO A 46 7.49 26.26 24.35
CA PRO A 46 8.29 26.24 25.58
C PRO A 46 9.28 25.07 25.67
N GLY A 47 8.87 23.87 25.26
CA GLY A 47 9.77 22.70 25.23
C GLY A 47 10.88 22.81 24.18
N THR A 48 10.62 23.45 23.03
CA THR A 48 11.65 23.68 22.00
C THR A 48 12.73 24.63 22.52
N ILE A 49 12.31 25.70 23.20
CA ILE A 49 13.22 26.66 23.85
C ILE A 49 14.01 25.97 24.97
N ALA A 50 13.34 25.16 25.80
CA ALA A 50 13.98 24.44 26.88
C ALA A 50 15.05 23.46 26.36
N ILE A 51 14.72 22.66 25.34
CA ILE A 51 15.61 21.62 24.79
C ILE A 51 16.78 22.22 24.01
N ASN A 52 16.52 23.17 23.09
CA ASN A 52 17.55 23.64 22.16
C ASN A 52 18.38 24.83 22.69
N TRP A 53 17.94 25.49 23.76
CA TRP A 53 18.63 26.66 24.30
C TRP A 53 18.95 26.57 25.79
N LEU A 54 17.95 26.25 26.64
CA LEU A 54 18.15 26.24 28.08
C LEU A 54 19.00 25.04 28.54
N LEU A 55 18.77 23.86 27.99
CA LEU A 55 19.53 22.65 28.31
C LEU A 55 21.01 22.79 27.91
N PRO A 56 21.39 23.20 26.68
CA PRO A 56 22.78 23.45 26.32
C PRO A 56 23.49 24.46 27.24
N LEU A 57 22.79 25.54 27.61
CA LEU A 57 23.28 26.54 28.57
C LEU A 57 23.60 25.87 29.91
N ILE A 58 22.63 25.16 30.51
CA ILE A 58 22.80 24.49 31.81
C ILE A 58 23.98 23.52 31.75
N VAL A 59 24.02 22.67 30.72
CA VAL A 59 25.08 21.67 30.52
C VAL A 59 26.44 22.35 30.47
N CYS A 60 26.61 23.37 29.64
CA CYS A 60 27.92 24.03 29.48
C CYS A 60 28.36 24.77 30.75
N VAL A 61 27.44 25.44 31.45
CA VAL A 61 27.73 26.12 32.72
C VAL A 61 28.16 25.11 33.77
N VAL A 62 27.47 23.98 33.90
CA VAL A 62 27.82 22.91 34.86
C VAL A 62 29.18 22.31 34.52
N PHE A 63 29.44 21.91 33.28
CA PHE A 63 30.72 21.30 32.88
C PHE A 63 31.92 22.24 33.06
N TRP A 64 31.79 23.52 32.68
CA TRP A 64 32.88 24.48 32.87
C TRP A 64 33.13 24.77 34.35
N SER A 65 32.08 24.90 35.17
CA SER A 65 32.25 25.20 36.59
C SER A 65 32.76 23.99 37.38
N TRP A 66 32.36 22.78 36.99
CA TRP A 66 32.76 21.55 37.68
C TRP A 66 34.13 21.04 37.27
N GLN A 67 34.42 20.94 35.97
CA GLN A 67 35.63 20.30 35.45
C GLN A 67 36.53 21.24 34.63
N GLY A 68 36.09 22.48 34.39
CA GLY A 68 36.76 23.39 33.46
C GLY A 68 36.62 22.95 32.00
N ALA A 69 35.97 21.82 31.69
CA ALA A 69 35.96 21.28 30.34
C ALA A 69 34.64 20.58 30.04
N THR A 70 34.14 20.77 28.83
CA THR A 70 33.07 19.97 28.22
C THR A 70 33.67 18.71 27.58
N PRO A 71 32.87 17.67 27.25
CA PRO A 71 33.37 16.46 26.59
C PRO A 71 34.27 16.72 25.38
N GLY A 72 33.88 17.60 24.47
CA GLY A 72 34.67 18.01 23.31
C GLY A 72 35.97 18.72 23.69
N LYS A 73 35.96 19.54 24.74
CA LYS A 73 37.19 20.16 25.27
C LYS A 73 38.13 19.12 25.88
N LEU A 74 37.61 18.11 26.57
CA LEU A 74 38.43 17.01 27.08
C LEU A 74 39.08 16.22 25.95
N VAL A 75 38.34 15.94 24.87
CA VAL A 75 38.88 15.28 23.66
C VAL A 75 39.96 16.14 23.00
N ALA A 76 39.74 17.45 22.90
CA ALA A 76 40.71 18.39 22.35
C ALA A 76 41.88 18.72 23.31
N GLY A 77 41.92 18.13 24.51
CA GLY A 77 42.97 18.38 25.49
C GLY A 77 42.97 19.81 26.05
N LEU A 78 41.78 20.40 26.21
CA LEU A 78 41.56 21.79 26.63
C LEU A 78 40.85 21.86 27.98
N LYS A 79 41.18 22.90 28.75
CA LYS A 79 40.45 23.32 29.94
C LYS A 79 40.24 24.83 29.94
N VAL A 80 39.11 25.26 30.45
CA VAL A 80 38.76 26.64 30.77
C VAL A 80 39.15 26.88 32.21
N VAL A 81 39.87 27.98 32.45
CA VAL A 81 40.31 28.39 33.79
C VAL A 81 40.00 29.87 34.00
N ASP A 82 39.93 30.29 35.25
CA ASP A 82 39.96 31.71 35.62
C ASP A 82 41.29 32.33 35.16
N ALA A 83 41.19 33.47 34.48
CA ALA A 83 42.34 34.13 33.85
C ALA A 83 43.38 34.71 34.83
N ARG A 84 43.04 34.83 36.12
CA ARG A 84 43.90 35.37 37.19
C ARG A 84 44.41 34.28 38.12
N SER A 85 43.53 33.39 38.58
CA SER A 85 43.90 32.35 39.55
C SER A 85 44.37 31.05 38.91
N GLY A 86 44.00 30.77 37.66
CA GLY A 86 44.27 29.48 37.00
C GLY A 86 43.38 28.33 37.50
N GLU A 87 42.49 28.60 38.45
CA GLU A 87 41.51 27.67 39.00
C GLU A 87 40.29 27.51 38.08
N ARG A 88 39.37 26.62 38.45
CA ARG A 88 38.12 26.42 37.69
C ARG A 88 37.27 27.70 37.70
N PRO A 89 36.61 28.05 36.57
CA PRO A 89 35.75 29.23 36.50
C PRO A 89 34.53 29.07 37.41
N SER A 90 34.10 30.17 38.02
CA SER A 90 32.85 30.20 38.79
C SER A 90 31.61 30.06 37.89
N PRO A 91 30.45 29.64 38.44
CA PRO A 91 29.20 29.55 37.68
C PRO A 91 28.81 30.85 36.96
N LEU A 92 29.04 32.00 37.60
CA LEU A 92 28.78 33.31 37.00
C LEU A 92 29.70 33.59 35.81
N GLN A 93 31.00 33.29 35.91
CA GLN A 93 31.93 33.42 34.79
C GLN A 93 31.54 32.48 33.64
N SER A 94 31.15 31.24 33.94
CA SER A 94 30.67 30.28 32.95
C SER A 94 29.40 30.75 32.22
N LEU A 95 28.46 31.39 32.93
CA LEU A 95 27.26 31.97 32.34
C LEU A 95 27.59 33.17 31.43
N ILE A 96 28.41 34.10 31.91
CA ILE A 96 28.88 35.25 31.11
C ILE A 96 29.63 34.76 29.87
N ARG A 97 30.42 33.69 30.00
CA ARG A 97 31.11 33.06 28.89
C ARG A 97 30.13 32.52 27.85
N TRP A 98 29.04 31.86 28.26
CA TRP A 98 27.99 31.37 27.35
C TRP A 98 27.32 32.50 26.57
N VAL A 99 26.93 33.58 27.24
CA VAL A 99 26.39 34.77 26.58
C VAL A 99 27.44 35.37 25.62
N GLY A 100 28.70 35.39 26.04
CA GLY A 100 29.82 35.79 25.19
C GLY A 100 29.99 34.92 23.94
N TYR A 101 29.67 33.62 23.96
CA TYR A 101 29.70 32.77 22.77
C TYR A 101 28.71 33.28 21.70
N LEU A 102 27.50 33.70 22.12
CA LEU A 102 26.51 34.27 21.20
C LEU A 102 27.02 35.57 20.58
N LEU A 103 27.56 36.48 21.40
CA LEU A 103 28.17 37.74 20.94
C LEU A 103 29.38 37.50 20.02
N SER A 104 30.17 36.46 20.29
CA SER A 104 31.30 36.07 19.45
C SER A 104 30.87 35.52 18.09
N ALA A 105 29.67 34.92 18.01
CA ALA A 105 29.14 34.27 16.81
C ALA A 105 28.41 35.25 15.87
N ILE A 106 27.68 36.23 16.41
CA ILE A 106 26.86 37.20 15.64
C ILE A 106 27.64 37.86 14.48
N PRO A 107 28.85 38.41 14.67
CA PRO A 107 29.62 39.00 13.58
C PRO A 107 30.42 37.92 12.84
N LEU A 108 29.73 36.93 12.28
CA LEU A 108 30.30 35.83 11.49
C LEU A 108 31.51 35.16 12.16
N PHE A 109 31.35 34.80 13.44
CA PHE A 109 32.39 34.17 14.25
C PHE A 109 33.66 35.01 14.49
N ALA A 110 33.67 36.31 14.21
CA ALA A 110 34.85 37.17 14.41
C ALA A 110 35.40 37.13 15.85
N GLY A 111 34.53 37.00 16.85
CA GLY A 111 34.95 36.90 18.25
C GLY A 111 35.74 35.63 18.58
N PHE A 112 35.61 34.57 17.77
CA PHE A 112 36.44 33.37 17.86
C PHE A 112 37.79 33.56 17.18
N LEU A 113 37.81 34.21 16.02
CA LEU A 113 39.03 34.53 15.27
C LEU A 113 39.94 35.49 16.04
N TRP A 114 39.37 36.29 16.95
CA TRP A 114 40.11 37.21 17.82
C TRP A 114 41.22 36.53 18.63
N ALA A 115 41.13 35.23 18.92
CA ALA A 115 42.20 34.48 19.57
C ALA A 115 43.54 34.46 18.80
N ARG A 116 43.55 34.81 17.50
CA ARG A 116 44.80 34.98 16.72
C ARG A 116 45.44 36.36 16.87
N VAL A 117 44.65 37.36 17.25
CA VAL A 117 45.07 38.76 17.36
C VAL A 117 45.43 39.10 18.81
N ASP A 118 44.71 38.53 19.76
CA ASP A 118 44.92 38.74 21.19
C ASP A 118 46.27 38.17 21.65
N ALA A 119 47.08 38.98 22.32
CA ALA A 119 48.41 38.59 22.81
C ALA A 119 48.37 37.43 23.82
N ASP A 120 47.25 37.26 24.53
CA ASP A 120 47.03 36.16 25.48
C ASP A 120 46.28 34.98 24.83
N GLY A 121 46.00 35.04 23.51
CA GLY A 121 45.23 34.04 22.78
C GLY A 121 43.78 33.92 23.23
N ARG A 122 43.21 34.97 23.84
CA ARG A 122 41.83 34.99 24.37
C ARG A 122 40.83 35.45 23.31
N THR A 123 39.68 34.79 23.24
CA THR A 123 38.52 35.22 22.45
C THR A 123 37.74 36.34 23.15
N TRP A 124 36.73 36.92 22.48
CA TRP A 124 35.85 37.90 23.14
C TRP A 124 35.11 37.30 24.33
N HIS A 125 34.62 36.07 24.23
CA HIS A 125 33.97 35.38 25.35
C HIS A 125 34.93 35.02 26.49
N ASP A 126 36.22 34.77 26.20
CA ASP A 126 37.27 34.61 27.22
C ASP A 126 37.49 35.93 27.97
N ARG A 127 37.64 37.05 27.24
CA ARG A 127 37.81 38.40 27.80
C ARG A 127 36.61 38.86 28.65
N LEU A 128 35.39 38.71 28.13
CA LEU A 128 34.15 39.13 28.80
C LEU A 128 33.94 38.38 30.13
N SER A 129 34.24 37.08 30.15
CA SER A 129 34.09 36.24 31.34
C SER A 129 35.31 36.23 32.26
N ARG A 130 36.40 36.91 31.88
CA ARG A 130 37.71 36.85 32.58
C ARG A 130 38.20 35.41 32.74
N THR A 131 38.03 34.60 31.69
CA THR A 131 38.53 33.23 31.63
C THR A 131 39.58 33.09 30.54
N ALA A 132 40.36 32.01 30.60
CA ALA A 132 41.32 31.62 29.57
C ALA A 132 41.12 30.14 29.23
N VAL A 133 41.56 29.74 28.03
CA VAL A 133 41.61 28.32 27.65
C VAL A 133 43.06 27.89 27.56
N GLU A 134 43.39 26.89 28.35
CA GLU A 134 44.72 26.30 28.45
C GLU A 134 44.68 24.85 27.98
N ARG A 135 45.86 24.32 27.63
CA ARG A 135 45.99 22.89 27.41
C ARG A 135 45.93 22.15 28.75
N SER A 136 45.14 21.09 28.81
CA SER A 136 45.11 20.16 29.95
C SER A 136 46.23 19.11 29.88
N ARG A 137 46.85 18.93 28.69
CA ARG A 137 47.99 18.01 28.44
C ARG A 137 49.02 18.66 27.50
N PRO A 138 50.32 18.32 27.59
CA PRO A 138 51.33 18.76 26.61
C PRO A 138 50.91 18.37 25.19
N ALA A 139 51.28 19.19 24.19
CA ALA A 139 51.10 18.82 22.78
C ALA A 139 51.84 17.49 22.48
N PRO A 140 51.24 16.56 21.71
CA PRO A 140 51.96 15.36 21.25
C PRO A 140 53.25 15.76 20.53
N ALA A 141 54.38 15.18 20.93
CA ALA A 141 55.71 15.54 20.41
C ALA A 141 55.98 14.98 19.00
N ASP A 142 55.11 14.08 18.53
CA ASP A 142 55.25 13.20 17.37
C ASP A 142 54.36 13.59 16.17
N GLY A 143 53.62 14.69 16.28
CA GLY A 143 52.75 15.16 15.20
C GLY A 143 51.47 14.32 15.02
N GLU A 144 51.18 13.37 15.92
CA GLU A 144 49.87 12.71 15.95
C GLU A 144 48.78 13.74 16.25
N GLY A 145 47.69 13.71 15.47
CA GLY A 145 46.54 14.58 15.71
C GLY A 145 45.95 14.32 17.10
N LEU A 146 45.57 15.39 17.82
CA LEU A 146 44.99 15.33 19.18
C LEU A 146 43.87 14.28 19.33
N LEU A 147 43.06 14.08 18.29
CA LEU A 147 42.00 13.07 18.27
C LEU A 147 42.54 11.62 18.26
N ILE A 148 43.59 11.35 17.48
CA ILE A 148 44.21 10.03 17.39
C ILE A 148 44.82 9.66 18.75
N GLY A 149 45.55 10.59 19.36
CA GLY A 149 46.09 10.42 20.72
C GLY A 149 45.01 10.21 21.78
N TYR A 150 43.85 10.90 21.66
CA TYR A 150 42.71 10.66 22.55
C TYR A 150 42.13 9.25 22.39
N ILE A 151 41.85 8.83 21.15
CA ILE A 151 41.31 7.51 20.82
C ILE A 151 42.26 6.41 21.33
N ALA A 152 43.56 6.57 21.08
CA ALA A 152 44.57 5.61 21.47
C ALA A 152 44.76 5.54 22.99
N SER A 153 44.79 6.68 23.69
CA SER A 153 44.91 6.70 25.16
C SER A 153 43.70 6.08 25.87
N HIS A 154 42.48 6.30 25.36
CA HIS A 154 41.29 5.60 25.88
C HIS A 154 41.38 4.10 25.63
N TRP A 155 41.70 3.69 24.39
CA TRP A 155 41.83 2.28 24.03
C TRP A 155 42.87 1.57 24.90
N ARG A 156 44.00 2.20 25.20
CA ARG A 156 45.03 1.64 26.11
C ARG A 156 44.61 1.62 27.58
N GLY A 157 43.53 2.31 27.96
CA GLY A 157 43.04 2.39 29.34
C GLY A 157 43.78 3.42 30.21
N GLU A 158 44.47 4.37 29.59
CA GLU A 158 45.26 5.41 30.27
C GLU A 158 44.38 6.53 30.84
N GLN A 159 43.11 6.58 30.45
CA GLN A 159 42.15 7.56 30.93
C GLN A 159 41.48 7.11 32.23
N SER A 160 41.11 8.06 33.08
CA SER A 160 40.41 7.75 34.35
C SER A 160 39.14 6.93 34.11
N LEU A 161 38.76 6.10 35.08
CA LEU A 161 37.52 5.30 35.00
C LEU A 161 36.28 6.19 34.82
N ALA A 162 36.20 7.31 35.55
CA ALA A 162 35.06 8.23 35.44
C ALA A 162 34.93 8.83 34.03
N GLN A 163 36.05 9.26 33.43
CA GLN A 163 36.05 9.76 32.05
C GLN A 163 35.68 8.66 31.05
N SER A 164 36.31 7.49 31.17
CA SER A 164 36.08 6.36 30.29
C SER A 164 34.62 5.89 30.32
N PHE A 165 34.05 5.73 31.52
CA PHE A 165 32.68 5.26 31.69
C PHE A 165 31.64 6.34 31.36
N TRP A 166 31.67 7.51 32.00
CA TRP A 166 30.60 8.49 31.81
C TRP A 166 30.67 9.20 30.48
N ILE A 167 31.87 9.51 29.98
CA ILE A 167 32.02 10.34 28.77
C ILE A 167 32.08 9.46 27.53
N ASN A 168 33.02 8.52 27.49
CA ASN A 168 33.25 7.72 26.29
C ASN A 168 32.25 6.57 26.14
N HIS A 169 31.72 6.03 27.24
CA HIS A 169 30.69 5.00 27.22
C HIS A 169 29.29 5.59 27.26
N VAL A 170 28.87 6.22 28.35
CA VAL A 170 27.47 6.67 28.47
C VAL A 170 27.15 7.85 27.53
N LEU A 171 27.84 8.98 27.68
CA LEU A 171 27.47 10.22 26.99
C LEU A 171 27.78 10.24 25.48
N LEU A 172 28.65 9.36 25.01
CA LEU A 172 28.92 9.23 23.57
C LEU A 172 27.99 8.21 22.92
N THR A 173 27.91 6.99 23.46
CA THR A 173 27.24 5.87 22.76
C THR A 173 25.72 6.01 22.78
N TRP A 174 25.12 6.44 23.89
CA TRP A 174 23.67 6.54 24.03
C TRP A 174 23.05 7.60 23.12
N PRO A 175 23.50 8.88 23.13
CA PRO A 175 22.94 9.89 22.23
C PRO A 175 23.21 9.56 20.76
N LEU A 176 24.36 8.96 20.44
CA LEU A 176 24.69 8.56 19.08
C LEU A 176 23.76 7.43 18.60
N ALA A 177 23.59 6.38 19.40
CA ALA A 177 22.69 5.26 19.07
C ALA A 177 21.24 5.73 18.95
N ALA A 178 20.80 6.60 19.87
CA ALA A 178 19.45 7.15 19.85
C ALA A 178 19.23 8.09 18.66
N GLY A 179 20.21 8.93 18.32
CA GLY A 179 20.19 9.79 17.15
C GLY A 179 20.15 9.01 15.84
N VAL A 180 20.89 7.90 15.74
CA VAL A 180 20.82 6.98 14.59
C VAL A 180 19.43 6.34 14.50
N GLN A 181 18.88 5.85 15.60
CA GLN A 181 17.54 5.26 15.59
C GLN A 181 16.48 6.30 15.17
N GLY A 182 16.58 7.53 15.65
CA GLY A 182 15.73 8.65 15.23
C GLY A 182 15.89 8.97 13.75
N LEU A 183 17.13 9.02 13.23
CA LEU A 183 17.41 9.25 11.82
C LEU A 183 16.84 8.14 10.94
N VAL A 184 16.98 6.88 11.35
CA VAL A 184 16.43 5.71 10.63
C VAL A 184 14.91 5.77 10.62
N ALA A 185 14.27 6.07 11.76
CA ALA A 185 12.83 6.23 11.84
C ALA A 185 12.33 7.37 10.95
N TRP A 186 13.04 8.51 10.94
CA TRP A 186 12.74 9.64 10.07
C TRP A 186 12.90 9.27 8.59
N LEU A 187 14.02 8.64 8.22
CA LEU A 187 14.26 8.17 6.86
C LEU A 187 13.20 7.16 6.41
N ALA A 188 12.81 6.22 7.27
CA ALA A 188 11.78 5.23 6.97
C ALA A 188 10.38 5.84 6.76
N THR A 189 10.10 7.00 7.38
CA THR A 189 8.78 7.65 7.31
C THR A 189 8.71 8.83 6.33
N LYS A 190 9.84 9.44 5.97
CA LYS A 190 9.91 10.66 5.15
C LYS A 190 10.74 10.54 3.88
N SER A 191 11.65 9.57 3.77
CA SER A 191 12.51 9.48 2.59
C SER A 191 11.77 8.89 1.40
N ASP A 192 12.07 9.41 0.22
CA ASP A 192 11.37 8.98 -0.98
C ASP A 192 11.79 7.60 -1.51
N GLY A 193 12.84 6.99 -0.93
CA GLY A 193 13.42 5.74 -1.39
C GLY A 193 14.02 4.91 -0.26
N LEU A 194 13.44 3.72 -0.05
CA LEU A 194 13.91 2.72 0.91
C LEU A 194 15.34 2.23 0.65
N GLN A 195 15.81 2.35 -0.59
CA GLN A 195 17.21 2.09 -0.94
C GLN A 195 18.18 2.98 -0.16
N GLY A 196 17.90 4.28 -0.05
CA GLY A 196 18.75 5.22 0.70
C GLY A 196 18.79 4.87 2.19
N VAL A 197 17.65 4.45 2.75
CA VAL A 197 17.56 3.99 4.14
C VAL A 197 18.38 2.72 4.35
N ALA A 198 18.30 1.75 3.44
CA ALA A 198 19.08 0.52 3.52
C ALA A 198 20.60 0.79 3.42
N ILE A 199 21.04 1.64 2.50
CA ILE A 199 22.44 2.05 2.38
C ILE A 199 22.91 2.73 3.68
N ALA A 200 22.13 3.67 4.21
CA ALA A 200 22.46 4.35 5.46
C ALA A 200 22.59 3.35 6.61
N LEU A 201 21.65 2.41 6.76
CA LEU A 201 21.69 1.37 7.79
C LEU A 201 22.92 0.46 7.66
N LEU A 202 23.26 0.03 6.45
CA LEU A 202 24.43 -0.83 6.19
C LEU A 202 25.76 -0.14 6.51
N ILE A 203 25.81 1.20 6.49
CA ILE A 203 27.02 1.99 6.85
C ILE A 203 27.03 2.31 8.34
N VAL A 204 25.91 2.79 8.87
CA VAL A 204 25.83 3.36 10.22
C VAL A 204 25.92 2.28 11.30
N TRP A 205 25.30 1.11 11.11
CA TRP A 205 25.38 0.02 12.10
C TRP A 205 26.81 -0.45 12.37
N PRO A 206 27.63 -0.78 11.34
CA PRO A 206 29.04 -1.11 11.55
C PRO A 206 29.82 -0.01 12.28
N LEU A 207 29.59 1.26 11.94
CA LEU A 207 30.26 2.38 12.62
C LEU A 207 29.89 2.47 14.10
N LEU A 208 28.60 2.31 14.45
CA LEU A 208 28.15 2.26 15.84
C LEU A 208 28.81 1.10 16.60
N ILE A 209 28.90 -0.08 15.98
CA ILE A 209 29.55 -1.25 16.60
C ILE A 209 31.04 -0.96 16.87
N LEU A 210 31.74 -0.31 15.94
CA LEU A 210 33.14 0.07 16.14
C LEU A 210 33.30 1.07 17.29
N VAL A 211 32.44 2.09 17.37
CA VAL A 211 32.45 3.07 18.47
C VAL A 211 32.18 2.39 19.81
N GLU A 212 31.21 1.48 19.85
CA GLU A 212 30.91 0.73 21.06
C GLU A 212 32.09 -0.15 21.49
N ILE A 213 32.68 -0.92 20.58
CA ILE A 213 33.83 -1.79 20.89
C ILE A 213 34.97 -0.95 21.46
N TRP A 214 35.29 0.18 20.81
CA TRP A 214 36.31 1.11 21.29
C TRP A 214 36.01 1.60 22.71
N SER A 215 34.79 2.04 22.93
CA SER A 215 34.31 2.56 24.22
C SER A 215 34.33 1.50 25.34
N ALA A 216 33.84 0.30 25.06
CA ALA A 216 33.74 -0.78 26.03
C ALA A 216 35.12 -1.34 26.39
N VAL A 217 36.01 -1.55 25.41
CA VAL A 217 37.37 -2.04 25.65
C VAL A 217 38.21 -1.03 26.41
N GLY A 218 38.14 0.25 26.03
CA GLY A 218 38.85 1.32 26.72
C GLY A 218 38.40 1.45 28.17
N THR A 219 37.09 1.40 28.42
CA THR A 219 36.52 1.42 29.77
C THR A 219 36.90 0.18 30.56
N TRP A 220 36.86 -1.02 29.97
CA TRP A 220 37.28 -2.26 30.62
C TRP A 220 38.74 -2.20 31.08
N ARG A 221 39.63 -1.63 30.26
CA ARG A 221 41.05 -1.44 30.59
C ARG A 221 41.25 -0.37 31.66
N ALA A 222 40.50 0.74 31.60
CA ALA A 222 40.52 1.79 32.62
C ALA A 222 40.08 1.29 34.00
N VAL A 223 39.17 0.31 34.08
CA VAL A 223 38.81 -0.34 35.35
C VAL A 223 40.02 -1.02 36.00
N ARG A 224 40.91 -1.65 35.21
CA ARG A 224 42.13 -2.29 35.76
C ARG A 224 43.04 -1.24 36.39
N GLY A 225 43.36 -0.18 35.64
CA GLY A 225 44.18 0.93 36.14
C GLY A 225 43.60 1.62 37.37
N TYR A 226 42.26 1.72 37.47
CA TYR A 226 41.59 2.25 38.67
C TYR A 226 41.76 1.36 39.91
N VAL A 227 41.69 0.04 39.74
CA VAL A 227 41.93 -0.92 40.85
C VAL A 227 43.41 -0.90 41.26
N ASP A 228 44.32 -0.89 40.28
CA ASP A 228 45.77 -0.85 40.52
C ASP A 228 46.19 0.43 41.27
N ALA A 229 45.46 1.53 41.07
CA ALA A 229 45.62 2.79 41.80
C ALA A 229 44.92 2.83 43.18
N GLY A 230 44.44 1.70 43.71
CA GLY A 230 43.79 1.61 45.02
C GLY A 230 42.29 1.95 45.03
N GLY A 231 41.63 1.96 43.88
CA GLY A 231 40.21 2.26 43.75
C GLY A 231 39.28 1.17 44.31
N SER A 232 38.03 1.55 44.62
CA SER A 232 37.03 0.64 45.20
C SER A 232 36.66 -0.54 44.28
N TYR A 233 36.78 -1.77 44.79
CA TYR A 233 36.31 -2.98 44.12
C TYR A 233 34.82 -2.99 43.77
N LEU A 234 33.96 -2.39 44.60
CA LEU A 234 32.51 -2.30 44.33
C LEU A 234 32.23 -1.51 43.04
N ILE A 235 32.78 -0.30 42.92
CA ILE A 235 32.66 0.55 41.73
C ILE A 235 33.20 -0.17 40.48
N SER A 236 34.34 -0.86 40.61
CA SER A 236 34.92 -1.66 39.52
C SER A 236 34.01 -2.82 39.09
N GLY A 237 33.40 -3.51 40.05
CA GLY A 237 32.44 -4.59 39.81
C GLY A 237 31.19 -4.09 39.08
N LEU A 238 30.60 -2.98 39.56
CA LEU A 238 29.44 -2.34 38.93
C LEU A 238 29.73 -1.88 37.50
N ALA A 239 30.88 -1.25 37.26
CA ALA A 239 31.29 -0.85 35.92
C ALA A 239 31.44 -2.04 34.98
N ARG A 240 32.07 -3.15 35.43
CA ARG A 240 32.20 -4.37 34.63
C ARG A 240 30.88 -5.07 34.35
N LEU A 241 29.97 -5.11 35.34
CA LEU A 241 28.62 -5.65 35.16
C LEU A 241 27.82 -4.84 34.14
N SER A 242 27.90 -3.51 34.19
CA SER A 242 27.29 -2.63 33.18
C SER A 242 27.84 -2.92 31.78
N LEU A 243 29.16 -3.03 31.63
CA LEU A 243 29.80 -3.35 30.34
C LEU A 243 29.39 -4.73 29.82
N LEU A 244 29.28 -5.72 30.70
CA LEU A 244 28.78 -7.05 30.35
C LEU A 244 27.32 -7.00 29.88
N GLY A 245 26.48 -6.22 30.56
CA GLY A 245 25.10 -5.97 30.13
C GLY A 245 25.01 -5.34 28.74
N SER A 246 25.79 -4.29 28.47
CA SER A 246 25.88 -3.65 27.14
C SER A 246 26.34 -4.65 26.07
N PHE A 247 27.37 -5.45 26.37
CA PHE A 247 27.85 -6.48 25.45
C PHE A 247 26.76 -7.52 25.11
N LEU A 248 26.05 -8.04 26.12
CA LEU A 248 24.98 -9.00 25.92
C LEU A 248 23.82 -8.41 25.11
N GLN A 249 23.44 -7.15 25.37
CA GLN A 249 22.41 -6.43 24.62
C GLN A 249 22.78 -6.31 23.13
N ILE A 250 24.04 -6.02 22.83
CA ILE A 250 24.53 -5.86 21.45
C ILE A 250 24.65 -7.21 20.77
N ALA A 251 25.17 -8.23 21.45
CA ALA A 251 25.22 -9.59 20.94
C ALA A 251 23.81 -10.09 20.58
N PHE A 252 22.82 -9.83 21.44
CA PHE A 252 21.41 -10.12 21.19
C PHE A 252 20.89 -9.35 19.97
N SER A 253 21.14 -8.04 19.89
CA SER A 253 20.71 -7.18 18.78
C SER A 253 21.34 -7.59 17.43
N LEU A 254 22.59 -8.04 17.44
CA LEU A 254 23.27 -8.56 16.26
C LEU A 254 22.66 -9.89 15.83
N ALA A 255 22.53 -10.85 16.75
CA ALA A 255 22.06 -12.20 16.47
C ALA A 255 20.61 -12.22 15.96
N PHE A 256 19.72 -11.45 16.59
CA PHE A 256 18.28 -11.50 16.30
C PHE A 256 17.76 -10.30 15.50
N GLY A 257 18.55 -9.24 15.35
CA GLY A 257 18.18 -8.03 14.60
C GLY A 257 18.99 -7.90 13.31
N VAL A 258 20.22 -7.41 13.43
CA VAL A 258 21.05 -6.98 12.28
C VAL A 258 21.33 -8.13 11.32
N PHE A 259 21.80 -9.29 11.81
CA PHE A 259 22.12 -10.41 10.92
C PHE A 259 20.89 -11.00 10.24
N GLY A 260 19.74 -11.03 10.92
CA GLY A 260 18.47 -11.46 10.32
C GLY A 260 18.00 -10.52 9.20
N ALA A 261 18.15 -9.21 9.37
CA ALA A 261 17.73 -8.21 8.40
C ALA A 261 18.75 -7.97 7.26
N LEU A 262 20.00 -8.40 7.43
CA LEU A 262 21.11 -8.09 6.52
C LEU A 262 20.84 -8.51 5.05
N PRO A 263 20.31 -9.72 4.75
CA PRO A 263 20.06 -10.11 3.36
C PRO A 263 19.04 -9.19 2.67
N GLU A 264 17.98 -8.79 3.37
CA GLU A 264 16.93 -7.93 2.80
C GLU A 264 17.39 -6.48 2.66
N LEU A 265 18.13 -5.95 3.64
CA LEU A 265 18.77 -4.64 3.52
C LEU A 265 19.77 -4.60 2.35
N TRP A 266 20.54 -5.67 2.14
CA TRP A 266 21.48 -5.77 1.04
C TRP A 266 20.80 -5.80 -0.33
N LYS A 267 19.67 -6.50 -0.46
CA LYS A 267 18.85 -6.45 -1.68
C LYS A 267 18.34 -5.03 -1.93
N LEU A 268 17.76 -4.41 -0.91
CA LEU A 268 17.15 -3.09 -1.01
C LEU A 268 18.18 -2.00 -1.35
N ALA A 269 19.39 -2.09 -0.80
CA ALA A 269 20.51 -1.18 -1.12
C ALA A 269 20.95 -1.27 -2.59
N ARG A 270 20.79 -2.44 -3.22
CA ARG A 270 21.01 -2.64 -4.66
C ARG A 270 19.79 -2.29 -5.52
N GLY A 271 18.74 -1.73 -4.93
CA GLY A 271 17.49 -1.38 -5.61
C GLY A 271 16.57 -2.57 -5.88
N ILE A 272 16.82 -3.73 -5.26
CA ILE A 272 15.99 -4.93 -5.39
C ILE A 272 15.04 -4.98 -4.19
N ASP A 273 13.74 -4.92 -4.43
CA ASP A 273 12.76 -5.01 -3.34
C ASP A 273 12.54 -6.48 -2.91
N PRO A 274 12.77 -6.83 -1.63
CA PRO A 274 12.46 -8.15 -1.06
C PRO A 274 11.09 -8.71 -1.38
N ILE A 275 10.06 -7.85 -1.37
CA ILE A 275 8.67 -8.31 -1.57
C ILE A 275 8.34 -8.52 -3.05
N GLY A 276 9.28 -8.21 -3.95
CA GLY A 276 9.04 -8.16 -5.39
C GLY A 276 8.44 -6.84 -5.84
N ASN A 277 8.05 -6.80 -7.10
CA ASN A 277 7.54 -5.61 -7.77
C ASN A 277 6.33 -5.94 -8.63
N VAL A 278 5.53 -4.92 -8.89
CA VAL A 278 4.29 -5.10 -9.64
C VAL A 278 4.60 -5.25 -11.12
N ARG A 279 3.93 -6.22 -11.75
CA ARG A 279 3.95 -6.39 -13.20
C ARG A 279 2.89 -5.50 -13.80
N LEU A 280 3.34 -4.50 -14.55
CA LEU A 280 2.47 -3.58 -15.30
C LEU A 280 2.47 -3.97 -16.78
N VAL A 281 1.30 -4.31 -17.32
CA VAL A 281 1.14 -4.69 -18.73
C VAL A 281 0.04 -3.83 -19.34
N VAL A 282 0.36 -3.14 -20.44
CA VAL A 282 -0.62 -2.40 -21.23
C VAL A 282 -1.23 -3.37 -22.25
N SER A 283 -2.56 -3.34 -22.38
CA SER A 283 -3.27 -4.13 -23.38
C SER A 283 -2.89 -3.72 -24.80
N ALA A 284 -3.10 -4.62 -25.77
CA ALA A 284 -2.70 -4.38 -27.16
C ALA A 284 -3.38 -3.14 -27.81
N ASP A 285 -4.53 -2.73 -27.30
CA ASP A 285 -5.26 -1.53 -27.72
C ASP A 285 -4.80 -0.23 -27.04
N GLY A 286 -3.87 -0.31 -26.08
CA GLY A 286 -3.34 0.84 -25.35
C GLY A 286 -4.28 1.48 -24.32
N ARG A 287 -5.45 0.89 -24.02
CA ARG A 287 -6.49 1.53 -23.18
C ARG A 287 -6.60 0.98 -21.76
N THR A 288 -6.19 -0.27 -21.56
CA THR A 288 -6.23 -0.93 -20.27
C THR A 288 -4.82 -1.20 -19.79
N MET A 289 -4.58 -0.99 -18.51
CA MET A 289 -3.33 -1.38 -17.87
C MET A 289 -3.63 -2.41 -16.78
N GLN A 290 -2.97 -3.54 -16.82
CA GLN A 290 -3.03 -4.56 -15.79
C GLN A 290 -1.90 -4.35 -14.77
N LEU A 291 -2.29 -4.36 -13.50
CA LEU A 291 -1.42 -4.29 -12.34
C LEU A 291 -1.56 -5.62 -11.58
N ASN A 292 -0.53 -6.45 -11.69
CA ASN A 292 -0.49 -7.78 -11.09
C ASN A 292 0.75 -7.99 -10.21
N GLY A 293 0.55 -8.52 -9.00
CA GLY A 293 1.64 -8.84 -8.08
C GLY A 293 1.85 -7.79 -6.99
N PRO A 294 2.91 -7.95 -6.16
CA PRO A 294 3.14 -7.11 -4.99
C PRO A 294 3.57 -5.69 -5.36
N ILE A 295 3.09 -4.70 -4.61
CA ILE A 295 3.45 -3.27 -4.80
C ILE A 295 4.76 -3.00 -4.06
N GLY A 296 5.87 -2.99 -4.79
CA GLY A 296 7.21 -2.75 -4.26
C GLY A 296 7.72 -1.33 -4.52
N ALA A 297 8.94 -1.09 -4.07
CA ALA A 297 9.64 0.18 -4.17
C ALA A 297 9.87 0.57 -5.64
N GLY A 298 9.56 1.83 -5.96
CA GLY A 298 9.71 2.39 -7.30
C GLY A 298 8.59 2.02 -8.28
N ASP A 299 7.58 1.24 -7.86
CA ASP A 299 6.46 0.89 -8.72
C ASP A 299 5.60 2.11 -9.10
N ALA A 300 5.45 3.10 -8.21
CA ALA A 300 4.77 4.35 -8.56
C ALA A 300 5.52 5.11 -9.67
N GLY A 301 6.86 5.10 -9.61
CA GLY A 301 7.71 5.67 -10.67
C GLY A 301 7.53 4.97 -12.01
N ARG A 302 7.51 3.62 -12.01
CA ARG A 302 7.24 2.82 -13.22
C ARG A 302 5.85 3.06 -13.78
N LEU A 303 4.83 3.15 -12.91
CA LEU A 303 3.46 3.46 -13.30
C LEU A 303 3.39 4.82 -14.01
N ARG A 304 4.04 5.85 -13.45
CA ARG A 304 4.14 7.18 -14.06
C ARG A 304 4.79 7.12 -15.45
N THR A 305 5.92 6.45 -15.61
CA THR A 305 6.61 6.32 -16.90
C THR A 305 5.72 5.61 -17.94
N LEU A 306 4.99 4.56 -17.54
CA LEU A 306 4.05 3.89 -18.44
C LEU A 306 2.83 4.75 -18.79
N PHE A 307 2.39 5.59 -17.87
CA PHE A 307 1.34 6.58 -18.14
C PHE A 307 1.79 7.64 -19.14
N GLU A 308 3.05 8.09 -19.07
CA GLU A 308 3.63 9.02 -20.03
C GLU A 308 3.73 8.41 -21.43
N THR A 309 4.10 7.13 -21.54
CA THR A 309 4.22 6.44 -22.84
C THR A 309 2.90 5.91 -23.39
N SER A 310 1.87 5.77 -22.55
CA SER A 310 0.57 5.20 -22.92
C SER A 310 -0.59 6.17 -22.58
N PRO A 311 -0.72 7.34 -23.23
CA PRO A 311 -1.70 8.38 -22.89
C PRO A 311 -3.17 7.97 -23.11
N ALA A 312 -3.40 6.89 -23.87
CA ALA A 312 -4.72 6.35 -24.14
C ALA A 312 -5.30 5.50 -22.99
N VAL A 313 -4.49 5.12 -21.99
CA VAL A 313 -4.98 4.33 -20.85
C VAL A 313 -6.06 5.10 -20.08
N ARG A 314 -7.20 4.43 -19.86
CA ARG A 314 -8.39 4.91 -19.13
C ARG A 314 -8.84 3.98 -18.00
N LEU A 315 -8.42 2.72 -18.03
CA LEU A 315 -8.80 1.70 -17.05
C LEU A 315 -7.56 1.01 -16.46
N LEU A 316 -7.53 0.90 -15.14
CA LEU A 316 -6.53 0.13 -14.39
C LEU A 316 -7.17 -1.15 -13.83
N GLU A 317 -6.78 -2.29 -14.35
CA GLU A 317 -7.14 -3.59 -13.80
C GLU A 317 -6.17 -3.98 -12.69
N VAL A 318 -6.68 -4.36 -11.51
CA VAL A 318 -5.87 -4.66 -10.33
C VAL A 318 -6.10 -6.08 -9.83
N ALA A 319 -5.01 -6.78 -9.55
CA ALA A 319 -4.97 -8.05 -8.83
C ALA A 319 -3.65 -8.12 -8.06
N SER A 320 -3.67 -7.77 -6.77
CA SER A 320 -2.45 -7.60 -5.98
C SER A 320 -2.70 -7.97 -4.51
N PRO A 321 -1.74 -8.68 -3.88
CA PRO A 321 -1.75 -8.90 -2.43
C PRO A 321 -1.43 -7.62 -1.62
N GLY A 322 -1.19 -6.50 -2.31
CA GLY A 322 -0.74 -5.24 -1.72
C GLY A 322 0.79 -5.18 -1.63
N GLY A 323 1.29 -4.46 -0.63
CA GLY A 323 2.72 -4.19 -0.48
C GLY A 323 2.98 -2.88 0.26
N ARG A 324 3.89 -2.07 -0.25
CA ARG A 324 4.32 -0.83 0.39
C ARG A 324 3.23 0.23 0.29
N VAL A 325 2.67 0.63 1.44
CA VAL A 325 1.59 1.64 1.54
C VAL A 325 2.00 2.97 0.89
N THR A 326 3.20 3.47 1.18
CA THR A 326 3.69 4.74 0.60
C THR A 326 3.79 4.69 -0.94
N GLU A 327 4.15 3.54 -1.52
CA GLU A 327 4.14 3.39 -2.98
C GLU A 327 2.72 3.37 -3.54
N ALA A 328 1.79 2.68 -2.86
CA ALA A 328 0.38 2.70 -3.24
C ALA A 328 -0.23 4.10 -3.14
N GLU A 329 0.11 4.89 -2.12
CA GLU A 329 -0.34 6.29 -1.97
C GLU A 329 0.14 7.18 -3.13
N ARG A 330 1.39 7.01 -3.58
CA ARG A 330 1.89 7.69 -4.79
C ARG A 330 1.14 7.24 -6.05
N MET A 331 0.81 5.96 -6.16
CA MET A 331 -0.04 5.47 -7.26
C MET A 331 -1.43 6.10 -7.21
N VAL A 332 -2.03 6.25 -6.02
CA VAL A 332 -3.34 6.90 -5.83
C VAL A 332 -3.33 8.32 -6.41
N GLU A 333 -2.28 9.10 -6.15
CA GLU A 333 -2.13 10.45 -6.70
C GLU A 333 -2.11 10.44 -8.23
N LEU A 334 -1.32 9.55 -8.84
CA LEU A 334 -1.22 9.40 -10.30
C LEU A 334 -2.56 8.98 -10.93
N ILE A 335 -3.26 8.05 -10.30
CA ILE A 335 -4.56 7.53 -10.77
C ILE A 335 -5.63 8.62 -10.70
N ARG A 336 -5.67 9.37 -9.60
CA ARG A 336 -6.63 10.47 -9.40
C ARG A 336 -6.38 11.63 -10.35
N GLN A 337 -5.12 12.05 -10.52
CA GLN A 337 -4.75 13.12 -11.45
C GLN A 337 -5.20 12.81 -12.88
N ARG A 338 -5.15 11.53 -13.27
CA ARG A 338 -5.53 11.07 -14.60
C ARG A 338 -7.02 10.72 -14.74
N GLY A 339 -7.75 10.60 -13.63
CA GLY A 339 -9.17 10.25 -13.63
C GLY A 339 -9.44 8.85 -14.21
N LEU A 340 -8.60 7.86 -13.89
CA LEU A 340 -8.80 6.49 -14.38
C LEU A 340 -9.95 5.79 -13.66
N GLY A 341 -10.61 4.88 -14.37
CA GLY A 341 -11.41 3.82 -13.76
C GLY A 341 -10.50 2.73 -13.18
N THR A 342 -10.99 2.02 -12.17
CA THR A 342 -10.32 0.86 -11.57
C THR A 342 -11.22 -0.36 -11.60
N ARG A 343 -10.62 -1.52 -11.85
CA ARG A 343 -11.34 -2.79 -11.91
C ARG A 343 -10.57 -3.89 -11.23
N ALA A 344 -11.13 -4.48 -10.18
CA ALA A 344 -10.52 -5.63 -9.53
C ALA A 344 -10.88 -6.89 -10.33
N ILE A 345 -9.88 -7.51 -10.96
CA ILE A 345 -10.02 -8.75 -11.76
C ILE A 345 -9.63 -10.01 -10.96
N GLY A 346 -9.20 -9.82 -9.72
CA GLY A 346 -8.86 -10.85 -8.74
C GLY A 346 -8.79 -10.21 -7.35
N ASN A 347 -8.11 -10.85 -6.41
CA ASN A 347 -7.94 -10.28 -5.08
C ASN A 347 -7.14 -8.98 -5.12
N CYS A 348 -7.67 -7.95 -4.47
CA CYS A 348 -6.99 -6.66 -4.27
C CYS A 348 -6.95 -6.37 -2.77
N GLU A 349 -5.81 -6.67 -2.16
CA GLU A 349 -5.65 -6.76 -0.71
C GLU A 349 -4.68 -5.71 -0.18
N SER A 350 -4.82 -5.36 1.10
CA SER A 350 -3.91 -4.46 1.80
C SER A 350 -3.77 -3.12 1.06
N ALA A 351 -2.53 -2.69 0.78
CA ALA A 351 -2.23 -1.48 0.01
C ALA A 351 -2.88 -1.43 -1.39
N CYS A 352 -3.23 -2.57 -2.00
CA CYS A 352 -3.95 -2.57 -3.28
C CYS A 352 -5.33 -1.90 -3.15
N THR A 353 -6.00 -2.03 -2.01
CA THR A 353 -7.33 -1.39 -1.80
C THR A 353 -7.27 0.12 -1.98
N LEU A 354 -6.14 0.76 -1.62
CA LEU A 354 -5.91 2.18 -1.87
C LEU A 354 -5.91 2.47 -3.37
N VAL A 355 -5.13 1.70 -4.13
CA VAL A 355 -5.03 1.81 -5.59
C VAL A 355 -6.40 1.60 -6.25
N PHE A 356 -7.16 0.59 -5.82
CA PHE A 356 -8.51 0.35 -6.33
C PHE A 356 -9.46 1.51 -6.04
N LEU A 357 -9.50 1.98 -4.79
CA LEU A 357 -10.38 3.07 -4.37
C LEU A 357 -9.95 4.43 -4.95
N ALA A 358 -8.78 4.55 -5.57
CA ALA A 358 -8.36 5.77 -6.26
C ALA A 358 -9.16 6.03 -7.54
N GLY A 359 -9.74 5.00 -8.16
CA GLY A 359 -10.48 5.12 -9.41
C GLY A 359 -11.78 5.90 -9.28
N ASN A 360 -12.17 6.60 -10.36
CA ASN A 360 -13.43 7.36 -10.44
C ASN A 360 -14.65 6.46 -10.70
N LYS A 361 -14.44 5.34 -11.37
CA LYS A 361 -15.41 4.27 -11.65
C LYS A 361 -14.77 2.97 -11.19
N ARG A 362 -15.41 2.28 -10.26
CA ARG A 362 -14.83 1.15 -9.53
C ARG A 362 -15.65 -0.10 -9.80
N GLN A 363 -15.05 -1.11 -10.40
CA GLN A 363 -15.75 -2.35 -10.77
C GLN A 363 -15.12 -3.53 -10.06
N LEU A 364 -15.95 -4.38 -9.46
CA LEU A 364 -15.53 -5.64 -8.86
C LEU A 364 -15.98 -6.76 -9.79
N MET A 365 -15.03 -7.46 -10.40
CA MET A 365 -15.34 -8.57 -11.30
C MET A 365 -15.86 -9.79 -10.54
N PRO A 366 -16.61 -10.69 -11.19
CA PRO A 366 -16.99 -11.96 -10.59
C PRO A 366 -15.78 -12.71 -10.03
N GLY A 367 -15.85 -13.13 -8.77
CA GLY A 367 -14.76 -13.83 -8.06
C GLY A 367 -13.67 -12.93 -7.47
N ALA A 368 -13.65 -11.62 -7.76
CA ALA A 368 -12.71 -10.67 -7.15
C ALA A 368 -13.16 -10.25 -5.74
N GLN A 369 -12.19 -9.95 -4.87
CA GLN A 369 -12.43 -9.52 -3.50
C GLN A 369 -11.53 -8.34 -3.12
N LEU A 370 -12.03 -7.47 -2.23
CA LEU A 370 -11.23 -6.41 -1.62
C LEU A 370 -10.87 -6.83 -0.19
N GLY A 371 -9.58 -6.87 0.14
CA GLY A 371 -9.10 -7.30 1.46
C GLY A 371 -8.51 -6.15 2.26
N PHE A 372 -9.02 -5.90 3.46
CA PHE A 372 -8.58 -4.82 4.34
C PHE A 372 -7.97 -5.35 5.63
N HIS A 373 -6.89 -4.72 6.09
CA HIS A 373 -6.29 -4.92 7.41
C HIS A 373 -5.42 -3.73 7.80
N ARG A 374 -5.02 -3.66 9.08
CA ARG A 374 -4.13 -2.61 9.59
C ARG A 374 -2.73 -2.68 8.96
N ALA A 375 -2.07 -1.54 8.77
CA ALA A 375 -0.67 -1.51 8.33
C ALA A 375 0.28 -2.12 9.37
N SER A 376 1.40 -2.66 8.90
CA SER A 376 2.53 -3.10 9.71
C SER A 376 3.76 -2.30 9.32
N SER A 377 4.49 -1.75 10.29
CA SER A 377 5.77 -1.08 10.07
C SER A 377 6.90 -2.07 9.78
N GLY A 378 6.67 -3.38 9.97
CA GLY A 378 7.71 -4.42 9.91
C GLY A 378 8.69 -4.34 11.08
N THR A 379 8.45 -3.48 12.07
CA THR A 379 9.25 -3.36 13.28
C THR A 379 8.57 -4.05 14.46
N PHE A 380 9.34 -4.44 15.47
CA PHE A 380 8.79 -4.98 16.73
C PHE A 380 8.29 -3.88 17.69
N ASN A 381 8.24 -2.61 17.25
CA ASN A 381 7.88 -1.50 18.12
C ASN A 381 6.44 -1.02 17.82
N PRO A 382 5.49 -1.20 18.77
CA PRO A 382 4.09 -0.81 18.60
C PRO A 382 3.87 0.67 18.27
N ALA A 383 4.78 1.57 18.68
CA ALA A 383 4.65 2.99 18.38
C ALA A 383 4.76 3.29 16.88
N PHE A 384 5.61 2.56 16.14
CA PHE A 384 5.74 2.75 14.69
C PHE A 384 4.53 2.19 13.94
N ASP A 385 3.97 1.07 14.41
CA ASP A 385 2.72 0.55 13.87
C ASP A 385 1.58 1.54 14.06
N GLU A 386 1.49 2.17 15.23
CA GLU A 386 0.47 3.18 15.52
C GLU A 386 0.59 4.39 14.58
N ILE A 387 1.81 4.93 14.40
CA ILE A 387 2.05 6.05 13.47
C ILE A 387 1.66 5.67 12.03
N ALA A 388 2.05 4.49 11.56
CA ALA A 388 1.71 4.01 10.22
C ALA A 388 0.18 3.86 10.03
N ASN A 389 -0.51 3.38 11.05
CA ASN A 389 -1.96 3.20 11.02
C ASN A 389 -2.74 4.52 11.12
N GLN A 390 -2.21 5.51 11.84
CA GLN A 390 -2.77 6.86 11.83
C GLN A 390 -2.68 7.50 10.44
N GLU A 391 -1.56 7.31 9.74
CA GLU A 391 -1.43 7.80 8.36
C GLU A 391 -2.35 7.06 7.40
N LEU A 392 -2.41 5.72 7.49
CA LEU A 392 -3.36 4.92 6.71
C LEU A 392 -4.80 5.40 6.90
N ALA A 393 -5.21 5.66 8.14
CA ALA A 393 -6.53 6.19 8.46
C ALA A 393 -6.77 7.56 7.82
N ARG A 394 -5.79 8.48 7.88
CA ARG A 394 -5.88 9.79 7.21
C ARG A 394 -6.04 9.62 5.71
N THR A 395 -5.31 8.70 5.08
CA THR A 395 -5.42 8.42 3.65
C THR A 395 -6.80 7.89 3.31
N TYR A 396 -7.33 6.90 4.02
CA TYR A 396 -8.70 6.40 3.77
C TYR A 396 -9.78 7.47 3.99
N ARG A 397 -9.64 8.34 5.00
CA ARG A 397 -10.56 9.47 5.20
C ARG A 397 -10.52 10.47 4.04
N ARG A 398 -9.32 10.81 3.54
CA ARG A 398 -9.16 11.62 2.30
C ARG A 398 -9.74 10.96 1.06
N MET A 399 -9.93 9.64 1.11
CA MET A 399 -10.56 8.86 0.06
C MET A 399 -12.06 8.66 0.26
N ALA A 400 -12.63 9.26 1.31
CA ALA A 400 -14.04 9.15 1.68
C ALA A 400 -14.49 7.70 1.93
N LEU A 401 -13.59 6.85 2.44
CA LEU A 401 -13.99 5.54 2.95
C LEU A 401 -14.83 5.74 4.23
N PRO A 402 -15.96 5.04 4.41
CA PRO A 402 -16.78 5.16 5.62
C PRO A 402 -15.97 4.90 6.90
N GLU A 403 -16.25 5.64 7.97
CA GLU A 403 -15.47 5.51 9.22
C GLU A 403 -15.57 4.10 9.80
N GLU A 404 -16.71 3.42 9.68
CA GLU A 404 -16.88 2.02 10.10
C GLU A 404 -15.93 1.06 9.35
N PHE A 405 -15.67 1.31 8.07
CA PHE A 405 -14.70 0.53 7.28
C PHE A 405 -13.28 0.81 7.76
N ILE A 406 -12.97 2.06 8.10
CA ILE A 406 -11.65 2.45 8.61
C ILE A 406 -11.41 1.80 9.96
N GLU A 407 -12.34 1.92 10.91
CA GLU A 407 -12.25 1.28 12.23
C GLU A 407 -12.12 -0.23 12.11
N LYS A 408 -12.93 -0.86 11.25
CA LYS A 408 -12.84 -2.31 11.02
C LYS A 408 -11.51 -2.71 10.41
N THR A 409 -10.97 -1.93 9.48
CA THR A 409 -9.64 -2.13 8.89
C THR A 409 -8.55 -2.06 9.96
N LEU A 410 -8.55 -1.02 10.79
CA LEU A 410 -7.53 -0.79 11.83
C LEU A 410 -7.61 -1.82 12.98
N SER A 411 -8.81 -2.33 13.27
CA SER A 411 -9.02 -3.41 14.25
C SER A 411 -8.64 -4.80 13.73
N THR A 412 -8.52 -4.97 12.41
CA THR A 412 -8.17 -6.26 11.79
C THR A 412 -6.65 -6.46 11.84
N PRO A 413 -6.14 -7.50 12.52
CA PRO A 413 -4.70 -7.76 12.63
C PRO A 413 -4.02 -7.94 11.27
N SER A 414 -2.74 -7.52 11.16
CA SER A 414 -1.97 -7.58 9.91
C SER A 414 -1.69 -8.99 9.37
N ARG A 415 -1.93 -10.03 10.18
CA ARG A 415 -1.81 -11.44 9.81
C ARG A 415 -3.12 -12.06 9.30
N THR A 416 -4.20 -11.30 9.31
CA THR A 416 -5.55 -11.71 8.89
C THR A 416 -6.13 -10.68 7.95
N MET A 417 -7.21 -11.04 7.25
CA MET A 417 -7.83 -10.16 6.26
C MET A 417 -9.34 -10.06 6.52
N TRP A 418 -9.88 -8.85 6.40
CA TRP A 418 -11.32 -8.62 6.37
C TRP A 418 -11.76 -8.38 4.92
N TYR A 419 -12.71 -9.19 4.44
CA TYR A 419 -13.31 -9.06 3.11
C TYR A 419 -14.77 -8.62 3.25
N PRO A 420 -15.10 -7.33 3.06
CA PRO A 420 -16.48 -6.87 3.04
C PRO A 420 -17.28 -7.55 1.92
N PRO A 421 -18.52 -7.99 2.18
CA PRO A 421 -19.36 -8.58 1.16
C PRO A 421 -19.70 -7.54 0.06
N PRO A 422 -19.88 -7.95 -1.21
CA PRO A 422 -20.18 -7.03 -2.31
C PRO A 422 -21.41 -6.15 -2.07
N ALA A 423 -22.44 -6.67 -1.38
CA ALA A 423 -23.64 -5.91 -1.03
C ALA A 423 -23.33 -4.69 -0.14
N GLU A 424 -22.36 -4.81 0.77
CA GLU A 424 -21.92 -3.72 1.63
C GLU A 424 -21.11 -2.68 0.83
N LEU A 425 -20.19 -3.15 -0.03
CA LEU A 425 -19.46 -2.27 -0.95
C LEU A 425 -20.41 -1.45 -1.83
N LEU A 426 -21.50 -2.05 -2.31
CA LEU A 426 -22.54 -1.38 -3.09
C LEU A 426 -23.32 -0.36 -2.26
N ARG A 427 -23.72 -0.72 -1.04
CA ARG A 427 -24.45 0.18 -0.12
C ARG A 427 -23.69 1.47 0.14
N HIS A 428 -22.37 1.41 0.21
CA HIS A 428 -21.50 2.57 0.42
C HIS A 428 -20.96 3.18 -0.89
N SER A 429 -21.46 2.76 -2.06
CA SER A 429 -21.01 3.24 -3.38
C SER A 429 -19.50 3.11 -3.60
N LEU A 430 -18.87 2.09 -2.98
CA LEU A 430 -17.45 1.80 -3.14
C LEU A 430 -17.16 1.06 -4.45
N ILE A 431 -18.17 0.39 -5.00
CA ILE A 431 -18.16 -0.27 -6.31
C ILE A 431 -19.45 0.06 -7.07
N GLN A 432 -19.41 -0.04 -8.40
CA GLN A 432 -20.57 0.11 -9.26
C GLN A 432 -21.50 -1.11 -9.12
N PRO A 433 -22.83 -0.91 -9.24
CA PRO A 433 -23.77 -2.03 -9.32
C PRO A 433 -23.43 -2.91 -10.53
N PRO A 434 -23.22 -4.23 -10.33
CA PRO A 434 -23.03 -5.14 -11.44
C PRO A 434 -24.32 -5.22 -12.27
N PRO A 435 -24.22 -5.49 -13.59
CA PRO A 435 -25.40 -5.74 -14.42
C PRO A 435 -26.19 -6.94 -13.90
N ARG A 436 -27.50 -6.76 -13.69
CA ARG A 436 -28.42 -7.82 -13.25
C ARG A 436 -29.04 -8.60 -14.40
N THR A 437 -29.01 -8.02 -15.58
CA THR A 437 -29.53 -8.56 -16.83
C THR A 437 -28.38 -8.84 -17.81
N LEU A 438 -28.71 -9.33 -19.00
CA LEU A 438 -27.75 -9.41 -20.10
C LEU A 438 -27.36 -8.04 -20.65
N ASP A 439 -28.14 -7.01 -20.39
CA ASP A 439 -27.78 -5.64 -20.76
C ASP A 439 -26.59 -5.15 -19.94
N VAL A 440 -25.64 -4.50 -20.61
CA VAL A 440 -24.46 -3.89 -19.99
C VAL A 440 -24.37 -2.41 -20.29
N ALA A 441 -23.74 -1.62 -19.43
CA ALA A 441 -23.53 -0.20 -19.70
C ALA A 441 -22.67 -0.04 -20.97
N LEU A 442 -23.18 0.66 -21.98
CA LEU A 442 -22.44 0.91 -23.20
C LEU A 442 -21.25 1.85 -22.93
N PRO A 443 -20.12 1.69 -23.66
CA PRO A 443 -18.97 2.57 -23.51
C PRO A 443 -19.30 4.06 -23.70
N GLU A 444 -18.70 4.92 -22.88
CA GLU A 444 -18.83 6.38 -23.04
C GLU A 444 -18.06 6.87 -24.27
N GLY A 445 -18.65 7.79 -25.02
CA GLY A 445 -17.99 8.49 -26.12
C GLY A 445 -18.51 8.17 -27.52
N ASP A 446 -19.51 7.29 -27.66
CA ASP A 446 -20.19 7.03 -28.94
C ASP A 446 -21.02 8.26 -29.38
N LYS A 447 -20.34 9.25 -29.96
CA LYS A 447 -20.94 10.33 -30.75
C LYS A 447 -20.77 9.99 -32.23
N PRO A 448 -21.65 10.47 -33.13
CA PRO A 448 -21.47 10.26 -34.57
C PRO A 448 -20.06 10.68 -35.01
N GLY A 449 -19.26 9.72 -35.50
CA GLY A 449 -17.88 9.94 -35.96
C GLY A 449 -16.76 9.68 -34.94
N GLN A 450 -17.06 9.39 -33.67
CA GLN A 450 -16.10 8.94 -32.65
C GLN A 450 -16.70 7.74 -31.91
N TYR A 451 -16.31 6.53 -32.30
CA TYR A 451 -16.82 5.31 -31.67
C TYR A 451 -15.83 4.73 -30.68
N ALA A 452 -16.36 4.12 -29.62
CA ALA A 452 -15.55 3.32 -28.72
C ALA A 452 -14.98 2.09 -29.47
N PRO A 453 -13.73 1.70 -29.20
CA PRO A 453 -13.11 0.51 -29.74
C PRO A 453 -13.80 -0.74 -29.20
N LEU A 454 -13.63 -1.84 -29.93
CA LEU A 454 -14.18 -3.15 -29.58
C LEU A 454 -13.85 -3.58 -28.15
N THR A 455 -12.67 -3.24 -27.65
CA THR A 455 -12.21 -3.59 -26.31
C THR A 455 -13.05 -2.97 -25.19
N ASP A 456 -13.62 -1.78 -25.39
CA ASP A 456 -14.50 -1.17 -24.39
C ASP A 456 -15.83 -1.93 -24.30
N TYR A 457 -16.33 -2.47 -25.42
CA TYR A 457 -17.52 -3.34 -25.45
C TYR A 457 -17.23 -4.70 -24.81
N VAL A 458 -16.08 -5.31 -25.11
CA VAL A 458 -15.60 -6.54 -24.44
C VAL A 458 -15.54 -6.32 -22.93
N ASN A 459 -15.01 -5.16 -22.49
CA ASN A 459 -14.90 -4.79 -21.09
C ASN A 459 -16.26 -4.63 -20.41
N ALA A 460 -17.25 -4.05 -21.09
CA ALA A 460 -18.60 -3.90 -20.58
C ALA A 460 -19.29 -5.26 -20.39
N LEU A 461 -19.19 -6.14 -21.39
CA LEU A 461 -19.75 -7.50 -21.32
C LEU A 461 -19.09 -8.33 -20.22
N ARG A 462 -17.75 -8.26 -20.10
CA ARG A 462 -17.01 -9.02 -19.09
C ARG A 462 -17.41 -8.65 -17.66
N ALA A 463 -17.88 -7.42 -17.42
CA ALA A 463 -18.35 -6.98 -16.11
C ALA A 463 -19.69 -7.60 -15.68
N SER A 464 -20.44 -8.20 -16.61
CA SER A 464 -21.65 -8.98 -16.31
C SER A 464 -21.29 -10.41 -15.94
N GLU A 465 -21.81 -10.87 -14.81
CA GLU A 465 -21.59 -12.24 -14.31
C GLU A 465 -22.09 -13.30 -15.29
N ALA A 466 -23.24 -13.06 -15.93
CA ALA A 466 -23.81 -13.99 -16.91
C ALA A 466 -22.91 -14.14 -18.13
N TRP A 467 -22.51 -13.02 -18.75
CA TRP A 467 -21.60 -13.03 -19.90
C TRP A 467 -20.25 -13.64 -19.56
N PHE A 468 -19.67 -13.29 -18.40
CA PHE A 468 -18.40 -13.84 -17.95
C PHE A 468 -18.46 -15.36 -17.77
N SER A 469 -19.51 -15.87 -17.10
CA SER A 469 -19.67 -17.31 -16.87
C SER A 469 -19.88 -18.07 -18.17
N LEU A 470 -20.67 -17.50 -19.10
CA LEU A 470 -20.90 -18.10 -20.41
C LEU A 470 -19.62 -18.15 -21.26
N ASP A 471 -18.78 -17.11 -21.25
CA ASP A 471 -17.51 -17.11 -21.98
C ASP A 471 -16.51 -18.13 -21.43
N GLN A 472 -16.52 -18.39 -20.12
CA GLN A 472 -15.73 -19.49 -19.55
C GLN A 472 -16.15 -20.86 -20.10
N ARG A 473 -17.45 -21.07 -20.32
CA ARG A 473 -17.97 -22.30 -20.93
C ARG A 473 -17.78 -22.34 -22.45
N PHE A 474 -17.90 -21.18 -23.10
CA PHE A 474 -17.83 -21.02 -24.56
C PHE A 474 -16.81 -19.94 -24.92
N PRO A 475 -15.51 -20.27 -24.94
CA PRO A 475 -14.45 -19.29 -25.17
C PRO A 475 -14.63 -18.52 -26.49
N GLY A 476 -14.57 -17.18 -26.42
CA GLY A 476 -14.71 -16.28 -27.57
C GLY A 476 -16.12 -15.72 -27.77
N LEU A 477 -17.08 -16.13 -26.95
CA LEU A 477 -18.47 -15.64 -26.99
C LEU A 477 -18.56 -14.13 -26.70
N ILE A 478 -17.80 -13.62 -25.72
CA ILE A 478 -17.78 -12.18 -25.43
C ILE A 478 -17.22 -11.39 -26.60
N ASP A 479 -16.16 -11.87 -27.25
CA ASP A 479 -15.55 -11.17 -28.39
C ASP A 479 -16.52 -11.10 -29.58
N GLU A 480 -17.24 -12.19 -29.84
CA GLU A 480 -18.29 -12.23 -30.86
C GLU A 480 -19.45 -11.28 -30.52
N ALA A 481 -19.97 -11.35 -29.29
CA ALA A 481 -21.07 -10.50 -28.83
C ALA A 481 -20.69 -9.02 -28.87
N ALA A 482 -19.46 -8.67 -28.44
CA ALA A 482 -18.93 -7.30 -28.52
C ALA A 482 -18.84 -6.82 -29.97
N GLY A 483 -18.41 -7.69 -30.89
CA GLY A 483 -18.35 -7.40 -32.33
C GLY A 483 -19.72 -7.09 -32.92
N ARG A 484 -20.72 -7.93 -32.63
CA ARG A 484 -22.12 -7.73 -33.04
C ARG A 484 -22.69 -6.44 -32.43
N MET A 485 -22.46 -6.23 -31.13
CA MET A 485 -22.90 -5.05 -30.37
C MET A 485 -22.38 -3.75 -30.99
N ARG A 486 -21.06 -3.64 -31.19
CA ARG A 486 -20.43 -2.45 -31.76
C ARG A 486 -20.90 -2.17 -33.18
N THR A 487 -21.01 -3.21 -34.01
CA THR A 487 -21.46 -3.07 -35.40
C THR A 487 -22.88 -2.52 -35.47
N ALA A 488 -23.79 -3.07 -34.65
CA ALA A 488 -25.16 -2.58 -34.56
C ALA A 488 -25.24 -1.16 -34.00
N HIS A 489 -24.44 -0.85 -32.99
CA HIS A 489 -24.39 0.49 -32.40
C HIS A 489 -23.94 1.55 -33.43
N MET A 490 -22.92 1.23 -34.23
CA MET A 490 -22.44 2.09 -35.31
C MET A 490 -23.48 2.24 -36.43
N ALA A 491 -24.14 1.14 -36.84
CA ALA A 491 -25.12 1.14 -37.92
C ALA A 491 -26.37 1.95 -37.58
N LEU A 492 -26.75 2.01 -36.31
CA LEU A 492 -27.92 2.74 -35.80
C LEU A 492 -27.55 4.12 -35.22
N ALA A 493 -26.33 4.60 -35.47
CA ALA A 493 -25.86 5.87 -34.90
C ALA A 493 -26.77 7.04 -35.28
N GLY A 494 -27.21 7.81 -34.28
CA GLY A 494 -28.13 8.94 -34.46
C GLY A 494 -29.61 8.56 -34.41
N CYS A 495 -29.95 7.27 -34.33
CA CYS A 495 -31.30 6.80 -34.06
C CYS A 495 -31.57 6.74 -32.55
N GLU A 496 -32.82 7.00 -32.13
CA GLU A 496 -33.26 6.87 -30.73
C GLU A 496 -33.04 5.45 -30.16
N HIS A 497 -33.06 4.44 -31.02
CA HIS A 497 -32.98 3.02 -30.64
C HIS A 497 -31.58 2.41 -30.78
N ALA A 498 -30.54 3.24 -30.96
CA ALA A 498 -29.15 2.81 -31.14
C ALA A 498 -28.68 1.84 -30.03
N ASP A 499 -28.85 2.25 -28.78
CA ASP A 499 -28.44 1.47 -27.61
C ASP A 499 -29.18 0.13 -27.54
N ALA A 500 -30.51 0.18 -27.71
CA ALA A 500 -31.35 -1.01 -27.68
C ALA A 500 -30.96 -2.01 -28.78
N GLY A 501 -30.67 -1.52 -29.98
CA GLY A 501 -30.20 -2.34 -31.10
C GLY A 501 -28.84 -2.98 -30.83
N ALA A 502 -27.91 -2.27 -30.20
CA ALA A 502 -26.60 -2.81 -29.81
C ALA A 502 -26.74 -3.98 -28.84
N GLN A 503 -27.54 -3.82 -27.78
CA GLN A 503 -27.80 -4.87 -26.80
C GLN A 503 -28.48 -6.10 -27.42
N ILE A 504 -29.47 -5.88 -28.30
CA ILE A 504 -30.13 -6.96 -29.06
C ILE A 504 -29.12 -7.75 -29.89
N ALA A 505 -28.22 -7.06 -30.58
CA ALA A 505 -27.22 -7.70 -31.42
C ALA A 505 -26.25 -8.55 -30.58
N ALA A 506 -25.85 -8.07 -29.39
CA ALA A 506 -25.04 -8.83 -28.44
C ALA A 506 -25.77 -10.12 -28.02
N GLN A 507 -27.02 -10.01 -27.53
CA GLN A 507 -27.82 -11.15 -27.10
C GLN A 507 -28.05 -12.17 -28.23
N GLY A 508 -28.09 -11.73 -29.48
CA GLY A 508 -28.19 -12.60 -30.65
C GLY A 508 -27.04 -13.63 -30.77
N ALA A 509 -25.82 -13.31 -30.29
CA ALA A 509 -24.71 -14.26 -30.27
C ALA A 509 -24.95 -15.45 -29.31
N LEU A 510 -25.86 -15.33 -28.34
CA LEU A 510 -26.15 -16.40 -27.38
C LEU A 510 -27.02 -17.52 -27.96
N ALA A 511 -27.78 -17.24 -29.03
CA ALA A 511 -28.78 -18.17 -29.55
C ALA A 511 -28.26 -19.61 -29.79
N PRO A 512 -27.13 -19.85 -30.49
CA PRO A 512 -26.62 -21.21 -30.67
C PRO A 512 -26.23 -21.88 -29.35
N ASN A 513 -25.56 -21.16 -28.44
CA ASN A 513 -25.08 -21.69 -27.17
C ASN A 513 -26.22 -22.04 -26.21
N VAL A 514 -27.22 -21.16 -26.10
CA VAL A 514 -28.39 -21.42 -25.25
C VAL A 514 -29.19 -22.59 -25.77
N ARG A 515 -29.37 -22.67 -27.09
CA ARG A 515 -30.04 -23.81 -27.71
C ARG A 515 -29.31 -25.11 -27.45
N ASP A 516 -27.99 -25.14 -27.57
CA ASP A 516 -27.20 -26.31 -27.20
C ASP A 516 -27.42 -26.68 -25.73
N MET A 517 -27.29 -25.74 -24.79
CA MET A 517 -27.51 -26.01 -23.36
C MET A 517 -28.91 -26.53 -23.03
N LEU A 518 -29.95 -26.07 -23.73
CA LEU A 518 -31.32 -26.57 -23.54
C LEU A 518 -31.47 -28.02 -24.03
N LEU A 519 -30.88 -28.34 -25.18
CA LEU A 519 -31.01 -29.65 -25.81
C LEU A 519 -30.10 -30.69 -25.15
N SER A 520 -28.86 -30.31 -24.83
CA SER A 520 -27.83 -31.19 -24.27
C SER A 520 -27.84 -31.21 -22.75
N GLY A 521 -28.36 -30.18 -22.07
CA GLY A 521 -28.28 -30.02 -20.61
C GLY A 521 -29.08 -31.03 -19.79
N SER A 522 -29.01 -30.89 -18.47
CA SER A 522 -29.73 -31.78 -17.54
C SER A 522 -31.24 -31.53 -17.54
N ARG A 523 -31.97 -32.43 -16.88
CA ARG A 523 -33.42 -32.32 -16.68
C ARG A 523 -33.75 -31.12 -15.78
N ASP A 524 -32.97 -30.92 -14.73
CA ASP A 524 -33.17 -29.82 -13.78
C ASP A 524 -32.88 -28.47 -14.44
N LEU A 525 -31.89 -28.40 -15.33
CA LEU A 525 -31.59 -27.20 -16.09
C LEU A 525 -32.78 -26.78 -16.98
N ARG A 526 -33.34 -27.72 -17.75
CA ARG A 526 -34.53 -27.47 -18.58
C ARG A 526 -35.76 -27.09 -17.77
N ARG A 527 -35.98 -27.76 -16.63
CA ARG A 527 -37.09 -27.44 -15.74
C ARG A 527 -36.99 -26.02 -15.18
N ARG A 528 -35.79 -25.59 -14.76
CA ARG A 528 -35.53 -24.21 -14.32
C ARG A 528 -35.74 -23.22 -15.47
N TYR A 529 -35.31 -23.55 -16.68
CA TYR A 529 -35.56 -22.68 -17.84
C TYR A 529 -37.05 -22.52 -18.14
N LEU A 530 -37.86 -23.57 -18.02
CA LEU A 530 -39.32 -23.46 -18.20
C LEU A 530 -39.98 -22.52 -17.18
N GLN A 531 -39.37 -22.32 -16.00
CA GLN A 531 -39.82 -21.29 -15.05
C GLN A 531 -39.51 -19.88 -15.56
N VAL A 532 -38.34 -19.69 -16.18
CA VAL A 532 -37.98 -18.43 -16.87
C VAL A 532 -38.97 -18.17 -18.01
N VAL A 533 -39.21 -19.15 -18.88
CA VAL A 533 -40.17 -19.08 -19.99
C VAL A 533 -41.56 -18.71 -19.49
N ARG A 534 -42.01 -19.30 -18.37
CA ARG A 534 -43.30 -18.96 -17.77
C ARG A 534 -43.36 -17.51 -17.29
N ALA A 535 -42.34 -17.05 -16.57
CA ALA A 535 -42.28 -15.68 -16.06
C ALA A 535 -42.28 -14.66 -17.22
N GLN A 536 -41.44 -14.90 -18.23
CA GLN A 536 -41.35 -14.07 -19.42
C GLN A 536 -42.63 -14.11 -20.26
N LEU A 537 -43.25 -15.27 -20.45
CA LEU A 537 -44.53 -15.41 -21.16
C LEU A 537 -45.63 -14.61 -20.45
N THR A 538 -45.72 -14.72 -19.13
CA THR A 538 -46.72 -13.97 -18.33
C THR A 538 -46.50 -12.46 -18.47
N ALA A 539 -45.25 -12.01 -18.38
CA ALA A 539 -44.89 -10.61 -18.59
C ALA A 539 -45.21 -10.14 -20.02
N ALA A 540 -44.89 -10.95 -21.04
CA ALA A 540 -45.16 -10.61 -22.43
C ALA A 540 -46.67 -10.55 -22.73
N GLN A 541 -47.48 -11.44 -22.12
CA GLN A 541 -48.93 -11.40 -22.21
C GLN A 541 -49.51 -10.11 -21.61
N ALA A 542 -48.96 -9.63 -20.48
CA ALA A 542 -49.37 -8.39 -19.85
C ALA A 542 -49.07 -7.15 -20.73
N LEU A 543 -48.07 -7.23 -21.61
CA LEU A 543 -47.73 -6.16 -22.58
C LEU A 543 -48.61 -6.18 -23.84
N GLY A 544 -49.35 -7.27 -24.09
CA GLY A 544 -50.28 -7.40 -25.21
C GLY A 544 -50.06 -8.65 -26.07
N ALA A 545 -51.09 -9.02 -26.83
CA ALA A 545 -51.09 -10.23 -27.65
C ALA A 545 -49.98 -10.21 -28.73
N GLU A 546 -49.76 -9.08 -29.39
CA GLU A 546 -48.73 -8.94 -30.44
C GLU A 546 -47.32 -9.08 -29.86
N THR A 547 -47.01 -8.40 -28.76
CA THR A 547 -45.71 -8.50 -28.08
C THR A 547 -45.43 -9.91 -27.61
N CYS A 548 -46.44 -10.57 -27.04
CA CYS A 548 -46.33 -11.96 -26.65
C CYS A 548 -46.07 -12.89 -27.85
N GLN A 549 -46.81 -12.71 -28.94
CA GLN A 549 -46.65 -13.52 -30.14
C GLN A 549 -45.26 -13.30 -30.78
N ALA A 550 -44.77 -12.07 -30.79
CA ALA A 550 -43.43 -11.71 -31.23
C ALA A 550 -42.35 -12.35 -30.33
N TRP A 551 -42.52 -12.34 -29.01
CA TRP A 551 -41.59 -13.01 -28.10
C TRP A 551 -41.52 -14.52 -28.38
N LEU A 552 -42.69 -15.16 -28.54
CA LEU A 552 -42.78 -16.60 -28.82
C LEU A 552 -42.19 -16.99 -30.18
N SER A 553 -42.19 -16.06 -31.14
CA SER A 553 -41.55 -16.25 -32.44
C SER A 553 -40.02 -16.19 -32.42
N GLY A 554 -39.42 -15.86 -31.27
CA GLY A 554 -37.98 -15.69 -31.12
C GLY A 554 -37.49 -14.28 -31.43
N SER A 555 -38.39 -13.29 -31.59
CA SER A 555 -37.97 -11.90 -31.77
C SER A 555 -37.23 -11.42 -30.52
N PRO A 556 -36.06 -10.78 -30.67
CA PRO A 556 -35.31 -10.27 -29.53
C PRO A 556 -35.88 -8.96 -28.98
N VAL A 557 -36.67 -8.22 -29.76
CA VAL A 557 -37.21 -6.89 -29.37
C VAL A 557 -38.12 -6.98 -28.14
N PRO A 558 -39.12 -7.89 -28.07
CA PRO A 558 -39.98 -8.01 -26.90
C PRO A 558 -39.26 -8.31 -25.59
N ARG A 559 -38.10 -8.99 -25.63
CA ARG A 559 -37.35 -9.35 -24.42
C ARG A 559 -36.93 -8.13 -23.60
N ARG A 560 -36.62 -7.01 -24.28
CA ARG A 560 -36.24 -5.74 -23.63
C ARG A 560 -37.41 -4.98 -23.02
N LEU A 561 -38.64 -5.28 -23.45
CA LEU A 561 -39.84 -4.66 -22.92
C LEU A 561 -40.32 -5.34 -21.63
N LEU A 562 -39.76 -6.52 -21.31
CA LEU A 562 -40.12 -7.26 -20.11
C LEU A 562 -39.62 -6.54 -18.86
N PRO A 563 -40.28 -6.71 -17.70
CA PRO A 563 -39.79 -6.18 -16.43
C PRO A 563 -38.38 -6.69 -16.11
N GLU A 564 -37.58 -5.87 -15.42
CA GLU A 564 -36.19 -6.20 -15.06
C GLU A 564 -36.09 -7.53 -14.30
N GLU A 565 -37.05 -7.83 -13.43
CA GLU A 565 -37.11 -9.10 -12.70
C GLU A 565 -37.21 -10.32 -13.64
N ALA A 566 -38.00 -10.23 -14.71
CA ALA A 566 -38.16 -11.31 -15.67
C ALA A 566 -36.90 -11.49 -16.55
N MET A 567 -36.19 -10.41 -16.86
CA MET A 567 -34.91 -10.45 -17.56
C MET A 567 -33.79 -10.99 -16.66
N ALA A 568 -33.78 -10.62 -15.37
CA ALA A 568 -32.79 -11.09 -14.40
C ALA A 568 -32.90 -12.60 -14.15
N LEU A 569 -34.10 -13.18 -14.22
CA LEU A 569 -34.29 -14.64 -14.16
C LEU A 569 -33.58 -15.38 -15.31
N GLU A 570 -33.58 -14.80 -16.51
CA GLU A 570 -32.86 -15.36 -17.66
C GLU A 570 -31.35 -15.26 -17.47
N ALA A 571 -30.84 -14.09 -17.08
CA ALA A 571 -29.42 -13.91 -16.80
C ALA A 571 -28.92 -14.88 -15.71
N ARG A 572 -29.70 -15.05 -14.63
CA ARG A 572 -29.39 -16.00 -13.56
C ARG A 572 -29.39 -17.45 -14.05
N TRP A 573 -30.40 -17.84 -14.84
CA TRP A 573 -30.44 -19.18 -15.41
C TRP A 573 -29.22 -19.43 -16.31
N LEU A 574 -28.79 -18.44 -17.08
CA LEU A 574 -27.60 -18.53 -17.94
C LEU A 574 -26.31 -18.72 -17.13
N THR A 575 -26.15 -18.00 -16.02
CA THR A 575 -25.02 -18.20 -15.10
C THR A 575 -25.01 -19.62 -14.53
N ASP A 576 -26.16 -20.08 -14.00
CA ASP A 576 -26.30 -21.43 -13.46
C ASP A 576 -26.04 -22.51 -14.54
N ALA A 577 -26.55 -22.28 -15.76
CA ALA A 577 -26.34 -23.15 -16.90
C ALA A 577 -24.87 -23.25 -17.27
N ALA A 578 -24.16 -22.12 -17.30
CA ALA A 578 -22.75 -22.07 -17.66
C ALA A 578 -21.87 -22.88 -16.68
N ALA A 579 -22.20 -22.88 -15.39
CA ALA A 579 -21.48 -23.63 -14.37
C ALA A 579 -21.79 -25.14 -14.35
N GLU A 580 -22.87 -25.59 -14.99
CA GLU A 580 -23.32 -26.98 -14.93
C GLU A 580 -22.48 -27.89 -15.86
N PRO A 581 -21.96 -29.05 -15.37
CA PRO A 581 -21.15 -29.95 -16.16
C PRO A 581 -21.87 -30.45 -17.42
N THR A 582 -21.16 -30.54 -18.54
CA THR A 582 -21.71 -31.15 -19.75
C THR A 582 -21.99 -32.64 -19.50
N PRO A 583 -23.23 -33.12 -19.68
CA PRO A 583 -23.56 -34.52 -19.43
C PRO A 583 -22.82 -35.45 -20.39
N THR A 584 -22.36 -36.59 -19.86
CA THR A 584 -21.57 -37.61 -20.57
C THR A 584 -22.33 -38.35 -21.68
N ARG A 585 -23.66 -38.25 -21.72
CA ARG A 585 -24.50 -38.80 -22.79
C ARG A 585 -25.36 -37.71 -23.41
N VAL A 586 -25.03 -37.33 -24.64
CA VAL A 586 -25.83 -36.43 -25.47
C VAL A 586 -26.98 -37.24 -26.08
N ARG A 587 -28.23 -36.87 -25.78
CA ARG A 587 -29.41 -37.48 -26.41
C ARG A 587 -29.57 -36.95 -27.83
N ALA A 588 -30.23 -37.73 -28.69
CA ALA A 588 -30.50 -37.32 -30.06
C ALA A 588 -31.23 -35.96 -30.11
N PRO A 589 -30.81 -35.04 -30.99
CA PRO A 589 -31.37 -33.68 -31.07
C PRO A 589 -32.82 -33.66 -31.58
N GLN A 590 -33.24 -34.74 -32.26
CA GLN A 590 -34.58 -34.93 -32.78
C GLN A 590 -35.35 -35.94 -31.92
N PRO A 591 -36.63 -35.69 -31.60
CA PRO A 591 -37.48 -36.66 -30.93
C PRO A 591 -37.84 -37.81 -31.87
N THR A 592 -37.97 -39.03 -31.33
CA THR A 592 -38.49 -40.17 -32.09
C THR A 592 -40.03 -40.09 -32.24
N ALA A 593 -40.59 -40.83 -33.20
CA ALA A 593 -42.05 -40.90 -33.38
C ALA A 593 -42.78 -41.36 -32.10
N LEU A 594 -42.20 -42.31 -31.35
CA LEU A 594 -42.75 -42.76 -30.08
C LEU A 594 -42.72 -41.66 -29.02
N GLU A 595 -41.64 -40.89 -28.96
CA GLU A 595 -41.52 -39.78 -28.02
C GLU A 595 -42.53 -38.67 -28.31
N LEU A 596 -42.76 -38.36 -29.59
CA LEU A 596 -43.76 -37.39 -30.02
C LEU A 596 -45.17 -37.85 -29.62
N GLU A 597 -45.52 -39.12 -29.83
CA GLU A 597 -46.83 -39.68 -29.46
C GLU A 597 -47.05 -39.64 -27.94
N VAL A 598 -46.03 -39.99 -27.15
CA VAL A 598 -46.10 -39.93 -25.67
C VAL A 598 -46.34 -38.50 -25.19
N VAL A 599 -45.63 -37.52 -25.75
CA VAL A 599 -45.81 -36.10 -25.40
C VAL A 599 -47.19 -35.60 -25.83
N ALA A 600 -47.65 -35.95 -27.04
CA ALA A 600 -48.96 -35.56 -27.54
C ALA A 600 -50.10 -36.04 -26.65
N ARG A 601 -50.03 -37.28 -26.15
CA ARG A 601 -51.04 -37.84 -25.22
C ARG A 601 -50.95 -37.29 -23.80
N THR A 602 -49.77 -36.89 -23.35
CA THR A 602 -49.55 -36.45 -21.97
C THR A 602 -49.78 -34.96 -21.78
N VAL A 603 -49.30 -34.14 -22.71
CA VAL A 603 -49.25 -32.67 -22.60
C VAL A 603 -50.07 -31.98 -23.70
N GLY A 604 -50.35 -32.69 -24.80
CA GLY A 604 -51.15 -32.20 -25.93
C GLY A 604 -50.37 -32.18 -27.24
N ALA A 605 -51.07 -32.30 -28.37
CA ALA A 605 -50.48 -32.42 -29.70
C ALA A 605 -49.63 -31.19 -30.13
N THR A 606 -49.82 -30.03 -29.49
CA THR A 606 -49.08 -28.80 -29.80
C THR A 606 -47.88 -28.55 -28.88
N ALA A 607 -47.60 -29.46 -27.93
CA ALA A 607 -46.51 -29.28 -26.98
C ALA A 607 -45.12 -29.45 -27.62
N SER A 608 -45.01 -30.35 -28.61
CA SER A 608 -43.74 -30.63 -29.27
C SER A 608 -43.26 -29.42 -30.06
N GLY A 609 -42.05 -28.93 -29.77
CA GLY A 609 -41.48 -27.74 -30.39
C GLY A 609 -42.14 -26.41 -30.03
N ALA A 610 -43.00 -26.36 -29.00
CA ALA A 610 -43.72 -25.16 -28.58
C ALA A 610 -42.82 -23.94 -28.32
N PHE A 611 -41.60 -24.18 -27.82
CA PHE A 611 -40.61 -23.16 -27.48
C PHE A 611 -39.32 -23.26 -28.31
N SER A 612 -39.35 -24.02 -29.41
CA SER A 612 -38.19 -24.26 -30.27
C SER A 612 -37.62 -23.00 -30.95
N LYS A 613 -38.42 -21.93 -31.02
CA LYS A 613 -38.06 -20.65 -31.66
C LYS A 613 -37.49 -19.60 -30.71
N LEU A 614 -37.55 -19.78 -29.39
CA LEU A 614 -37.13 -18.74 -28.45
C LEU A 614 -35.68 -18.28 -28.64
N TRP A 615 -34.78 -19.19 -29.07
CA TRP A 615 -33.36 -18.91 -29.33
C TRP A 615 -32.97 -19.32 -30.76
N THR A 616 -33.40 -18.55 -31.75
CA THR A 616 -33.00 -18.74 -33.16
C THR A 616 -32.28 -17.51 -33.70
N GLU A 617 -31.18 -17.71 -34.42
CA GLU A 617 -30.49 -16.64 -35.13
C GLU A 617 -31.30 -16.18 -36.35
N GLY A 618 -31.72 -14.91 -36.37
CA GLY A 618 -32.21 -14.24 -37.58
C GLY A 618 -33.63 -14.61 -38.05
N ASN A 619 -34.38 -13.58 -38.46
CA ASN A 619 -35.79 -13.53 -38.88
C ASN A 619 -36.75 -14.44 -38.09
N ALA A 620 -37.39 -13.81 -37.09
CA ALA A 620 -38.59 -14.32 -36.44
C ALA A 620 -39.55 -14.92 -37.49
N GLY A 621 -39.72 -16.24 -37.45
CA GLY A 621 -40.71 -16.93 -38.27
C GLY A 621 -42.10 -16.81 -37.65
N ALA A 622 -43.10 -17.47 -38.23
CA ALA A 622 -44.37 -17.64 -37.53
C ALA A 622 -44.12 -18.37 -36.20
N ALA A 623 -44.66 -17.85 -35.08
CA ALA A 623 -44.54 -18.55 -33.82
C ALA A 623 -45.21 -19.92 -33.91
N PRO A 624 -44.70 -20.96 -33.23
CA PRO A 624 -45.20 -22.33 -33.41
C PRO A 624 -46.66 -22.52 -32.96
N LEU A 625 -47.16 -21.63 -32.09
CA LEU A 625 -48.51 -21.63 -31.56
C LEU A 625 -48.92 -20.23 -31.08
N THR A 626 -50.16 -20.08 -30.61
CA THR A 626 -50.63 -18.84 -29.96
C THR A 626 -50.14 -18.76 -28.52
N CYS A 627 -50.00 -17.54 -28.00
CA CYS A 627 -49.59 -17.32 -26.60
C CYS A 627 -50.49 -18.02 -25.56
N GLU A 628 -51.80 -18.05 -25.77
CA GLU A 628 -52.74 -18.77 -24.90
C GLU A 628 -52.43 -20.27 -24.86
N ARG A 629 -52.18 -20.87 -26.04
CA ARG A 629 -51.80 -22.27 -26.14
C ARG A 629 -50.43 -22.52 -25.50
N ALA A 630 -49.47 -21.60 -25.61
CA ALA A 630 -48.17 -21.73 -24.96
C ALA A 630 -48.29 -21.76 -23.43
N SER A 631 -49.16 -20.91 -22.86
CA SER A 631 -49.47 -20.91 -21.42
C SER A 631 -50.15 -22.22 -21.00
N MET A 632 -51.08 -22.74 -21.82
CA MET A 632 -51.69 -24.05 -21.57
C MET A 632 -50.64 -25.17 -21.57
N VAL A 633 -49.71 -25.22 -22.53
CA VAL A 633 -48.64 -26.23 -22.57
C VAL A 633 -47.82 -26.22 -21.27
N LEU A 634 -47.37 -25.05 -20.80
CA LEU A 634 -46.62 -24.94 -19.54
C LEU A 634 -47.42 -25.44 -18.33
N ASN A 635 -48.70 -25.09 -18.25
CA ASN A 635 -49.58 -25.53 -17.17
C ASN A 635 -49.78 -27.06 -17.18
N HIS A 636 -49.91 -27.68 -18.35
CA HIS A 636 -50.05 -29.14 -18.47
C HIS A 636 -48.75 -29.87 -18.08
N ILE A 637 -47.58 -29.38 -18.51
CA ILE A 637 -46.28 -29.93 -18.10
C ILE A 637 -46.15 -29.91 -16.58
N GLN A 638 -46.50 -28.78 -15.95
CA GLN A 638 -46.39 -28.64 -14.50
C GLN A 638 -47.34 -29.56 -13.72
N ARG A 639 -48.57 -29.76 -14.22
CA ARG A 639 -49.59 -30.60 -13.57
C ARG A 639 -49.37 -32.10 -13.77
N SER A 640 -48.52 -32.50 -14.72
CA SER A 640 -48.24 -33.91 -14.99
C SER A 640 -47.58 -34.58 -13.78
N SER A 641 -48.24 -35.59 -13.22
CA SER A 641 -47.76 -36.37 -12.07
C SER A 641 -46.75 -37.44 -12.46
N ALA A 642 -46.70 -37.84 -13.73
CA ALA A 642 -45.81 -38.88 -14.22
C ALA A 642 -44.43 -38.30 -14.57
N THR A 643 -43.42 -38.67 -13.79
CA THR A 643 -42.05 -38.11 -13.89
C THR A 643 -41.42 -38.29 -15.28
N ALA A 644 -41.43 -39.51 -15.83
CA ALA A 644 -40.77 -39.78 -17.11
C ALA A 644 -41.44 -39.09 -18.33
N PRO A 645 -42.79 -39.12 -18.48
CA PRO A 645 -43.48 -38.34 -19.50
C PRO A 645 -43.28 -36.83 -19.36
N ARG A 646 -43.26 -36.30 -18.12
CA ARG A 646 -42.98 -34.88 -17.86
C ARG A 646 -41.58 -34.50 -18.31
N GLU A 647 -40.56 -35.25 -17.91
CA GLU A 647 -39.17 -35.00 -18.32
C GLU A 647 -38.98 -35.10 -19.83
N LEU A 648 -39.71 -36.00 -20.49
CA LEU A 648 -39.71 -36.09 -21.94
C LEU A 648 -40.31 -34.82 -22.56
N ALA A 649 -41.47 -34.38 -22.09
CA ALA A 649 -42.10 -33.13 -22.56
C ALA A 649 -41.21 -31.90 -22.31
N GLU A 650 -40.58 -31.79 -21.13
CA GLU A 650 -39.63 -30.72 -20.77
C GLU A 650 -38.46 -30.63 -21.76
N ARG A 651 -38.10 -31.73 -22.44
CA ARG A 651 -37.09 -31.75 -23.51
C ARG A 651 -37.68 -31.45 -24.89
N VAL A 652 -38.75 -32.14 -25.27
CA VAL A 652 -39.31 -32.11 -26.63
C VAL A 652 -39.89 -30.75 -26.99
N VAL A 653 -40.32 -29.95 -26.00
CA VAL A 653 -40.84 -28.59 -26.22
C VAL A 653 -39.82 -27.61 -26.83
N PHE A 654 -38.52 -27.87 -26.67
CA PHE A 654 -37.44 -27.05 -27.24
C PHE A 654 -36.88 -27.62 -28.56
N GLN A 655 -37.27 -28.83 -28.94
CA GLN A 655 -36.76 -29.49 -30.15
C GLN A 655 -37.53 -29.03 -31.39
N ASN A 656 -36.83 -28.83 -32.50
CA ASN A 656 -37.49 -28.64 -33.79
C ASN A 656 -38.16 -29.96 -34.18
N VAL A 657 -39.47 -29.97 -34.32
CA VAL A 657 -40.21 -31.08 -34.91
C VAL A 657 -40.20 -30.85 -36.43
N ARG A 658 -39.72 -31.84 -37.19
CA ARG A 658 -39.85 -31.83 -38.65
C ARG A 658 -41.14 -32.50 -39.07
#